data_AF-A0A931G3G5-F1
#
_entry.id   AF-A0A931G3G5-F1
#
_cell.length_a   1.000
_cell.length_b   1.000
_cell.length_c   1.000
_cell.angle_alpha   90.00
_cell.angle_beta   90.00
_cell.angle_gamma   90.00
#
_symmetry.space_group_name_H-M   'P 1'
#
loop_
_entity.id
_entity.type
_entity.pdbx_description
1 polymer ?
#
loop_
_entity_poly.entity_id
_entity_poly.type
_entity_poly.pdbx_seq_one_letter_code
_entity_poly.pdbx_strand_id
1 'polypeptide(L)'
;PPEDAGPVVPWVVSAASEQALREQVAELQEVADLRPVDVAFTLAVGRAALPWRWVAGEDLPVRAGDGRVVFVFPGQGSQWTGMGLELWDSSPVFAASMQACEEALKPHTGWSLREQLAGPLDQVDVVQPALFAVMVSLAALWRSYGVEPAAVVGHSQGEIAAAYVAGALSLEDAARVVALRSRALRAIAGRGGMVSVPFADVDPGELSVAAVNGPDSVILSGDKDAVDRFLAGEPRARRIAVDYASHSPHVEAVREEILVALDGIVPLVPLVPFHSTVAPGEDVVLDAAYWYRNLRQTVRFADAITGLGTLVEVSPHPVLAHELGSLRRDEGGLDRFFASLARVWARGAAVDWAAVFAGRDPRRVVLPTYRFQRRRYWLDGASPGWLGEPVQWAQGLLFDGQIDAPWLADHAVDGTALVPGTGLLELALRAGGTVEELTLHAPLHPPAQVQVAVGLPDDTGRRIVSIHSRTGDEWTTHATGTLLPDTGSEPDHDDSLWPPTGAERVDPRSVLDRLAGTGLTYGPAFQGLRRVWRHGDEILAEVVLPEELIPEAHHFGLHPALLDAATHAAALTRVEPGDRARVPFSWSGVRLHATGATAVRVRLRDTADGALELTLHDFTGAPVATVESLVSRPLTALPSNFLFRVSWSAPTGSAGDLGDRTVIGPDPLGLAAGAPVHADLSALRRAVAHGAPMPGHVLATCLSDGPDLAVSARSAAHRVLDLVQEWLAEPALAGSRLVIVTRGAVATTPDEDVTDLAHAATWGLVRSAQSEHPDRIHLVDVDDLPASHDALRSLLTRSEPQLAVRSGAPRVPRLVRTAARQDSWNALDRNGTVLLTGGTGTLGSLVARHLITVHGVRHLLLASRRGGGEDLVTELTSLGATVTVEACDVADREATARLLGRVPAEHPLTAVVHLAGVLDDGLVETMSPAQLDRVTRPKIDGAVHLHELTRQEKLTAFVLFSAAAGVFGRQGQGNYAAANAFLDGLAQHRRANGLPAVAVAWGLWDGGGGMTGHLTDTDIARMRRSGMLALAPAEGLALLDAALVAAEPAIVAAHLDPAALRDTAVPALLRGLVSLPARAAPRAAAPSPHPAAARGTSVLPTTPAGLLGLVRDHAATVLGHGSAAAVPETHGFLEIGFDSLTAVELRNRLATVTGLRLPATLIFDHPTPDRLAEHLAAALNPVPEQVTAVPPPRPAVLDGASADEVFAFIDKQLGRANGNGSDSR
;
A
#
# COMPACT_ATOMS: atom_id res chain seq x y z
N PRO A 1 -17.32 38.13 58.88
CA PRO A 1 -16.62 37.33 57.85
C PRO A 1 -16.88 35.84 58.11
N PRO A 2 -17.21 35.01 57.10
CA PRO A 2 -17.38 33.58 57.34
C PRO A 2 -16.03 32.97 57.76
N GLU A 3 -15.98 32.40 58.95
CA GLU A 3 -14.78 31.88 59.64
C GLU A 3 -14.32 30.50 59.08
N ASP A 4 -14.57 30.27 57.79
CA ASP A 4 -14.54 28.93 57.15
C ASP A 4 -13.71 28.94 55.84
N ALA A 5 -12.80 29.91 55.72
CA ALA A 5 -11.76 29.91 54.70
C ALA A 5 -10.57 29.06 55.19
N GLY A 6 -10.69 27.75 55.02
CA GLY A 6 -9.55 26.82 55.21
C GLY A 6 -8.36 27.20 54.31
N PRO A 7 -7.16 26.68 54.60
CA PRO A 7 -5.91 27.16 54.01
C PRO A 7 -5.91 27.12 52.48
N VAL A 8 -5.30 28.16 51.88
CA VAL A 8 -5.29 28.45 50.44
C VAL A 8 -4.52 27.35 49.70
N VAL A 9 -5.26 26.60 48.88
CA VAL A 9 -4.70 25.52 48.07
C VAL A 9 -4.08 26.06 46.77
N PRO A 10 -2.82 25.70 46.45
CA PRO A 10 -2.10 26.25 45.31
C PRO A 10 -2.65 25.74 43.99
N TRP A 11 -2.72 26.61 42.98
CA TRP A 11 -3.06 26.21 41.61
C TRP A 11 -1.78 25.76 40.90
N VAL A 12 -1.75 24.49 40.52
CA VAL A 12 -0.63 23.84 39.83
C VAL A 12 -0.99 23.55 38.38
N VAL A 13 -0.13 23.94 37.44
CA VAL A 13 -0.40 23.79 36.00
C VAL A 13 0.81 23.11 35.36
N SER A 14 0.59 22.22 34.40
CA SER A 14 1.69 21.61 33.64
C SER A 14 1.35 21.42 32.17
N ALA A 15 2.38 21.41 31.34
CA ALA A 15 2.27 21.13 29.91
C ALA A 15 3.50 20.43 29.33
N ALA A 16 3.41 19.96 28.08
CA ALA A 16 4.52 19.30 27.39
C ALA A 16 5.56 20.30 26.86
N SER A 17 5.21 21.59 26.73
CA SER A 17 6.12 22.67 26.32
C SER A 17 5.91 23.92 27.16
N GLU A 18 6.95 24.75 27.26
CA GLU A 18 6.91 26.06 27.93
C GLU A 18 5.85 26.99 27.31
N GLN A 19 5.70 26.93 25.98
CA GLN A 19 4.69 27.67 25.22
C GLN A 19 3.27 27.22 25.63
N ALA A 20 3.00 25.91 25.61
CA ALA A 20 1.69 25.36 26.02
C ALA A 20 1.31 25.78 27.43
N LEU A 21 2.29 25.83 28.33
CA LEU A 21 2.07 26.20 29.71
C LEU A 21 1.71 27.68 29.86
N ARG A 22 2.41 28.60 29.18
CA ARG A 22 2.04 30.02 29.16
C ARG A 22 0.63 30.24 28.59
N GLU A 23 0.32 29.61 27.48
CA GLU A 23 -1.02 29.67 26.84
C GLU A 23 -2.12 29.15 27.78
N GLN A 24 -1.86 28.03 28.46
CA GLN A 24 -2.83 27.40 29.39
C GLN A 24 -2.99 28.19 30.70
N VAL A 25 -1.95 28.87 31.19
CA VAL A 25 -2.01 29.75 32.36
C VAL A 25 -2.81 31.03 32.05
N ALA A 26 -2.63 31.61 30.86
CA ALA A 26 -3.36 32.80 30.45
C ALA A 26 -4.90 32.58 30.46
N GLU A 27 -5.37 31.43 30.00
CA GLU A 27 -6.81 31.11 29.99
C GLU A 27 -7.39 30.71 31.34
N LEU A 28 -6.57 30.38 32.35
CA LEU A 28 -7.08 30.18 33.70
C LEU A 28 -7.60 31.49 34.34
N GLN A 29 -7.39 32.64 33.68
CA GLN A 29 -8.07 33.90 34.00
C GLN A 29 -9.57 33.85 33.66
N GLU A 30 -10.01 33.01 32.72
CA GLU A 30 -11.43 32.90 32.31
C GLU A 30 -12.30 32.11 33.31
N VAL A 31 -11.70 31.44 34.29
CA VAL A 31 -12.41 30.64 35.31
C VAL A 31 -12.48 31.32 36.69
N ALA A 32 -12.30 32.63 36.75
CA ALA A 32 -12.27 33.41 38.00
C ALA A 32 -13.54 33.32 38.86
N ASP A 33 -14.70 33.00 38.25
CA ASP A 33 -15.99 32.85 38.94
C ASP A 33 -16.16 31.48 39.66
N LEU A 34 -15.22 30.54 39.51
CA LEU A 34 -15.28 29.22 40.15
C LEU A 34 -14.68 29.24 41.56
N ARG A 35 -15.17 28.33 42.44
CA ARG A 35 -14.59 28.13 43.79
C ARG A 35 -13.10 27.77 43.67
N PRO A 36 -12.16 28.54 44.27
CA PRO A 36 -10.73 28.30 44.09
C PRO A 36 -10.24 26.91 44.50
N VAL A 37 -10.89 26.28 45.49
CA VAL A 37 -10.59 24.91 45.93
C VAL A 37 -10.96 23.85 44.89
N ASP A 38 -12.06 24.05 44.15
CA ASP A 38 -12.51 23.14 43.10
C ASP A 38 -11.60 23.24 41.87
N VAL A 39 -11.13 24.45 41.54
CA VAL A 39 -10.13 24.69 40.49
C VAL A 39 -8.80 24.02 40.85
N ALA A 40 -8.28 24.28 42.06
CA ALA A 40 -7.03 23.69 42.54
C ALA A 40 -7.08 22.15 42.52
N PHE A 41 -8.16 21.55 43.01
CA PHE A 41 -8.35 20.10 43.01
C PHE A 41 -8.44 19.52 41.59
N THR A 42 -9.16 20.18 40.69
CA THR A 42 -9.28 19.75 39.29
C THR A 42 -7.94 19.84 38.57
N LEU A 43 -7.14 20.86 38.86
CA LEU A 43 -5.79 21.02 38.33
C LEU A 43 -4.81 19.97 38.87
N ALA A 44 -4.82 19.69 40.18
CA ALA A 44 -3.88 18.80 40.84
C ALA A 44 -4.20 17.30 40.67
N VAL A 45 -5.48 16.93 40.68
CA VAL A 45 -5.96 15.53 40.70
C VAL A 45 -6.70 15.15 39.40
N GLY A 46 -7.13 16.14 38.61
CA GLY A 46 -7.85 15.94 37.34
C GLY A 46 -7.00 16.11 36.07
N ARG A 47 -5.72 16.46 36.18
CA ARG A 47 -4.77 16.63 35.06
C ARG A 47 -3.53 15.77 35.26
N ALA A 48 -2.88 15.39 34.16
CA ALA A 48 -1.57 14.73 34.19
C ALA A 48 -0.47 15.75 34.57
N ALA A 49 0.57 15.30 35.28
CA ALA A 49 1.75 16.10 35.62
C ALA A 49 2.81 15.99 34.51
N LEU A 50 2.93 17.02 33.68
CA LEU A 50 3.79 17.07 32.50
C LEU A 50 5.17 17.74 32.80
N PRO A 51 6.13 17.70 31.85
CA PRO A 51 7.52 18.14 32.11
C PRO A 51 7.72 19.63 32.35
N TRP A 52 6.89 20.52 31.79
CA TRP A 52 6.89 21.93 32.15
C TRP A 52 5.82 22.17 33.20
N ARG A 53 6.16 22.82 34.29
CA ARG A 53 5.29 23.05 35.46
C ARG A 53 5.32 24.51 35.89
N TRP A 54 4.19 24.99 36.40
CA TRP A 54 4.01 26.34 36.93
C TRP A 54 3.07 26.31 38.14
N VAL A 55 3.23 27.29 39.02
CA VAL A 55 2.45 27.46 40.25
C VAL A 55 1.96 28.90 40.30
N ALA A 56 0.69 29.10 40.65
CA ALA A 56 0.16 30.46 40.82
C ALA A 56 0.95 31.25 41.86
N GLY A 57 1.41 32.44 41.47
CA GLY A 57 2.29 33.30 42.25
C GLY A 57 3.77 33.28 41.83
N GLU A 58 4.16 32.44 40.86
CA GLU A 58 5.50 32.45 40.26
C GLU A 58 5.52 33.15 38.89
N ASP A 59 6.59 33.88 38.57
CA ASP A 59 6.69 34.64 37.31
C ASP A 59 6.98 33.77 36.07
N LEU A 60 7.68 32.64 36.25
CA LEU A 60 8.22 31.84 35.14
C LEU A 60 7.86 30.35 35.26
N PRO A 61 7.49 29.70 34.14
CA PRO A 61 7.48 28.24 34.02
C PRO A 61 8.84 27.62 34.35
N VAL A 62 8.82 26.45 34.99
CA VAL A 62 10.01 25.65 35.29
C VAL A 62 9.91 24.29 34.64
N ARG A 63 11.01 23.76 34.11
CA ARG A 63 11.09 22.37 33.66
C ARG A 63 11.36 21.48 34.87
N ALA A 64 10.49 20.50 35.09
CA ALA A 64 10.65 19.48 36.12
C ALA A 64 11.97 18.70 35.90
N GLY A 65 12.71 18.51 36.99
CA GLY A 65 13.89 17.65 37.03
C GLY A 65 13.53 16.17 37.23
N ASP A 66 14.50 15.39 37.69
CA ASP A 66 14.36 13.94 37.94
C ASP A 66 13.51 13.57 39.17
N GLY A 67 12.99 14.57 39.90
CA GLY A 67 12.14 14.39 41.07
C GLY A 67 12.90 14.03 42.36
N ARG A 68 14.24 13.95 42.35
CA ARG A 68 15.02 13.72 43.58
C ARG A 68 15.00 14.96 44.46
N VAL A 69 14.38 14.84 45.63
CA VAL A 69 14.33 15.87 46.68
C VAL A 69 15.32 15.52 47.78
N VAL A 70 16.04 16.50 48.27
CA VAL A 70 16.99 16.35 49.38
C VAL A 70 16.67 17.38 50.46
N PHE A 71 16.47 16.88 51.69
CA PHE A 71 16.16 17.74 52.82
C PHE A 71 17.45 18.32 53.42
N VAL A 72 17.49 19.64 53.49
CA VAL A 72 18.60 20.40 54.03
C VAL A 72 18.16 21.04 55.35
N PHE A 73 18.91 20.76 56.40
CA PHE A 73 18.63 21.25 57.76
C PHE A 73 19.62 22.35 58.15
N PRO A 74 19.22 23.63 58.25
CA PRO A 74 20.14 24.72 58.50
C PRO A 74 20.70 24.75 59.92
N GLY A 75 21.75 25.57 60.10
CA GLY A 75 22.27 25.91 61.42
C GLY A 75 21.37 26.87 62.21
N GLN A 76 21.92 27.46 63.28
CA GLN A 76 21.27 28.56 63.99
C GLN A 76 21.19 29.82 63.11
N GLY A 77 20.06 30.53 63.14
CA GLY A 77 19.81 31.74 62.35
C GLY A 77 18.37 31.86 61.84
N SER A 78 17.68 30.73 61.63
CA SER A 78 16.31 30.67 61.12
C SER A 78 15.23 30.96 62.17
N GLN A 79 15.59 31.06 63.45
CA GLN A 79 14.62 31.20 64.55
C GLN A 79 13.90 32.56 64.59
N TRP A 80 12.66 32.52 65.04
CA TRP A 80 11.81 33.69 65.33
C TRP A 80 10.72 33.34 66.36
N THR A 81 10.28 34.31 67.16
CA THR A 81 9.23 34.11 68.18
C THR A 81 7.90 33.77 67.51
N GLY A 82 7.30 32.64 67.90
CA GLY A 82 6.08 32.10 67.31
C GLY A 82 6.31 31.02 66.24
N MET A 83 7.56 30.72 65.87
CA MET A 83 7.86 29.76 64.82
C MET A 83 7.21 28.38 65.08
N GLY A 84 6.47 27.88 64.08
CA GLY A 84 5.81 26.57 64.14
C GLY A 84 4.57 26.48 65.03
N LEU A 85 4.21 27.49 65.84
CA LEU A 85 3.00 27.43 66.69
C LEU A 85 1.72 27.29 65.86
N GLU A 86 1.62 28.01 64.74
CA GLU A 86 0.45 27.94 63.85
C GLU A 86 0.30 26.55 63.20
N LEU A 87 1.39 25.91 62.79
CA LEU A 87 1.37 24.51 62.34
C LEU A 87 1.07 23.52 63.48
N TRP A 88 1.49 23.80 64.71
CA TRP A 88 1.13 22.98 65.88
C TRP A 88 -0.38 22.99 66.10
N ASP A 89 -1.05 24.12 65.84
CA ASP A 89 -2.50 24.25 66.03
C ASP A 89 -3.33 23.80 64.81
N SER A 90 -2.75 23.83 63.60
CA SER A 90 -3.46 23.53 62.34
C SER A 90 -3.11 22.19 61.67
N SER A 91 -2.02 21.52 62.07
CA SER A 91 -1.57 20.26 61.45
C SER A 91 -1.37 19.13 62.48
N PRO A 92 -2.23 18.09 62.49
CA PRO A 92 -2.12 16.97 63.43
C PRO A 92 -0.78 16.22 63.38
N VAL A 93 -0.18 16.08 62.19
CA VAL A 93 1.12 15.41 62.01
C VAL A 93 2.25 16.24 62.63
N PHE A 94 2.21 17.55 62.39
CA PHE A 94 3.20 18.47 62.96
C PHE A 94 3.06 18.52 64.48
N ALA A 95 1.83 18.60 64.99
CA ALA A 95 1.52 18.60 66.42
C ALA A 95 2.03 17.35 67.14
N ALA A 96 1.79 16.16 66.59
CA ALA A 96 2.26 14.89 67.14
C ALA A 96 3.80 14.81 67.18
N SER A 97 4.47 15.27 66.11
CA SER A 97 5.93 15.33 66.07
C SER A 97 6.50 16.34 67.08
N MET A 98 5.92 17.53 67.18
CA MET A 98 6.34 18.55 68.15
C MET A 98 6.17 18.06 69.60
N GLN A 99 5.07 17.34 69.90
CA GLN A 99 4.86 16.73 71.21
C GLN A 99 5.91 15.65 71.51
N ALA A 100 6.20 14.75 70.55
CA ALA A 100 7.25 13.75 70.74
C ALA A 100 8.63 14.38 70.97
N CYS A 101 8.97 15.46 70.25
CA CYS A 101 10.18 16.24 70.50
C CYS A 101 10.18 16.90 71.88
N GLU A 102 9.05 17.45 72.36
CA GLU A 102 8.94 18.01 73.71
C GLU A 102 9.14 16.94 74.78
N GLU A 103 8.53 15.77 74.64
CA GLU A 103 8.67 14.63 75.54
C GLU A 103 10.13 14.13 75.61
N ALA A 104 10.84 14.07 74.48
CA ALA A 104 12.24 13.66 74.41
C ALA A 104 13.23 14.73 74.91
N LEU A 105 12.92 16.03 74.74
CA LEU A 105 13.77 17.13 75.21
C LEU A 105 13.66 17.40 76.71
N LYS A 106 12.45 17.23 77.28
CA LYS A 106 12.11 17.58 78.67
C LYS A 106 13.07 17.01 79.73
N PRO A 107 13.60 15.78 79.66
CA PRO A 107 14.59 15.26 80.61
C PRO A 107 15.93 16.01 80.62
N HIS A 108 16.26 16.73 79.54
CA HIS A 108 17.53 17.43 79.36
C HIS A 108 17.42 18.95 79.52
N THR A 109 16.24 19.52 79.22
CA THR A 109 15.99 20.97 79.22
C THR A 109 15.19 21.46 80.43
N GLY A 110 14.23 20.67 80.93
CA GLY A 110 13.35 21.02 82.06
C GLY A 110 12.26 22.07 81.78
N TRP A 111 12.16 22.60 80.56
CA TRP A 111 11.17 23.62 80.16
C TRP A 111 10.14 23.08 79.16
N SER A 112 8.99 23.78 78.99
CA SER A 112 8.02 23.46 77.93
C SER A 112 8.41 24.10 76.60
N LEU A 113 8.40 23.30 75.53
CA LEU A 113 8.77 23.73 74.19
C LEU A 113 7.79 24.77 73.64
N ARG A 114 6.49 24.58 73.86
CA ARG A 114 5.45 25.49 73.40
C ARG A 114 5.54 26.86 74.08
N GLU A 115 5.89 26.90 75.36
CA GLU A 115 6.13 28.15 76.09
C GLU A 115 7.38 28.89 75.58
N GLN A 116 8.49 28.18 75.30
CA GLN A 116 9.69 28.81 74.74
C GLN A 116 9.46 29.37 73.34
N LEU A 117 8.71 28.66 72.48
CA LEU A 117 8.37 29.16 71.14
C LEU A 117 7.50 30.42 71.18
N ALA A 118 6.66 30.60 72.20
CA ALA A 118 5.89 31.83 72.41
C ALA A 118 6.73 33.00 72.97
N GLY A 119 7.95 32.75 73.42
CA GLY A 119 8.86 33.73 74.01
C GLY A 119 10.01 34.20 73.09
N PRO A 120 10.91 35.06 73.60
CA PRO A 120 12.13 35.44 72.90
C PRO A 120 13.14 34.27 72.87
N LEU A 121 13.72 34.02 71.68
CA LEU A 121 14.62 32.90 71.42
C LEU A 121 16.08 33.38 71.29
N ASP A 122 16.65 33.79 72.42
CA ASP A 122 18.01 34.39 72.49
C ASP A 122 19.10 33.44 73.02
N GLN A 123 18.75 32.51 73.93
CA GLN A 123 19.73 31.62 74.58
C GLN A 123 19.99 30.37 73.73
N VAL A 124 21.27 30.06 73.47
CA VAL A 124 21.68 28.93 72.61
C VAL A 124 21.10 27.57 73.05
N ASP A 125 20.98 27.32 74.35
CA ASP A 125 20.41 26.12 74.97
C ASP A 125 18.87 26.06 74.96
N VAL A 126 18.23 27.10 74.43
CA VAL A 126 16.81 27.13 74.05
C VAL A 126 16.66 27.09 72.53
N VAL A 127 17.44 27.91 71.82
CA VAL A 127 17.38 28.08 70.36
C VAL A 127 17.66 26.77 69.61
N GLN A 128 18.73 26.04 69.97
CA GLN A 128 19.09 24.83 69.25
C GLN A 128 18.05 23.71 69.43
N PRO A 129 17.60 23.36 70.66
CA PRO A 129 16.52 22.40 70.85
C PRO A 129 15.19 22.81 70.20
N ALA A 130 14.82 24.09 70.25
CA ALA A 130 13.58 24.57 69.63
C ALA A 130 13.62 24.50 68.10
N LEU A 131 14.77 24.85 67.49
CA LEU A 131 14.98 24.67 66.05
C LEU A 131 14.95 23.19 65.65
N PHE A 132 15.62 22.31 66.40
CA PHE A 132 15.59 20.86 66.16
C PHE A 132 14.15 20.33 66.10
N ALA A 133 13.33 20.64 67.11
CA ALA A 133 11.94 20.15 67.16
C ALA A 133 11.09 20.64 65.97
N VAL A 134 11.21 21.92 65.62
CA VAL A 134 10.48 22.50 64.47
C VAL A 134 10.96 21.89 63.15
N MET A 135 12.27 21.74 62.95
CA MET A 135 12.84 21.14 61.74
C MET A 135 12.43 19.67 61.56
N VAL A 136 12.48 18.87 62.64
CA VAL A 136 12.01 17.48 62.64
C VAL A 136 10.53 17.39 62.30
N SER A 137 9.71 18.27 62.87
CA SER A 137 8.26 18.28 62.65
C SER A 137 7.87 18.80 61.25
N LEU A 138 8.66 19.70 60.67
CA LEU A 138 8.55 20.07 59.26
C LEU A 138 8.90 18.88 58.34
N ALA A 139 9.93 18.10 58.65
CA ALA A 139 10.27 16.90 57.87
C ALA A 139 9.13 15.86 57.92
N ALA A 140 8.54 15.63 59.09
CA ALA A 140 7.36 14.77 59.23
C ALA A 140 6.17 15.29 58.40
N LEU A 141 5.97 16.61 58.37
CA LEU A 141 4.91 17.24 57.58
C LEU A 141 5.12 17.05 56.08
N TRP A 142 6.33 17.26 55.55
CA TRP A 142 6.66 17.00 54.14
C TRP A 142 6.37 15.56 53.72
N ARG A 143 6.80 14.60 54.53
CA ARG A 143 6.57 13.17 54.29
C ARG A 143 5.08 12.82 54.28
N SER A 144 4.28 13.44 55.15
CA SER A 144 2.81 13.25 55.18
C SER A 144 2.08 13.74 53.92
N TYR A 145 2.71 14.56 53.09
CA TYR A 145 2.23 14.95 51.76
C TYR A 145 3.00 14.27 50.62
N GLY A 146 3.63 13.12 50.88
CA GLY A 146 4.27 12.27 49.87
C GLY A 146 5.65 12.73 49.39
N VAL A 147 6.22 13.79 50.00
CA VAL A 147 7.58 14.24 49.70
C VAL A 147 8.56 13.49 50.59
N GLU A 148 9.06 12.36 50.10
CA GLU A 148 10.12 11.59 50.76
C GLU A 148 11.51 12.09 50.32
N PRO A 149 12.47 12.29 51.25
CA PRO A 149 13.83 12.68 50.89
C PRO A 149 14.61 11.51 50.29
N ALA A 150 15.25 11.73 49.15
CA ALA A 150 16.22 10.82 48.54
C ALA A 150 17.57 10.82 49.27
N ALA A 151 17.88 11.92 49.96
CA ALA A 151 19.00 12.08 50.88
C ALA A 151 18.71 13.22 51.87
N VAL A 152 19.52 13.32 52.93
CA VAL A 152 19.50 14.45 53.87
C VAL A 152 20.90 15.02 54.10
N VAL A 153 20.95 16.34 54.34
CA VAL A 153 22.16 17.10 54.65
C VAL A 153 21.84 18.06 55.79
N GLY A 154 22.75 18.29 56.74
CA GLY A 154 22.53 19.29 57.77
C GLY A 154 23.75 20.14 58.06
N HIS A 155 23.54 21.44 58.27
CA HIS A 155 24.59 22.42 58.48
C HIS A 155 24.79 22.66 59.98
N SER A 156 25.95 22.28 60.53
CA SER A 156 26.28 22.45 61.95
C SER A 156 25.22 21.77 62.86
N GLN A 157 24.53 22.50 63.74
CA GLN A 157 23.49 21.93 64.61
C GLN A 157 22.29 21.31 63.85
N GLY A 158 21.99 21.77 62.62
CA GLY A 158 20.93 21.18 61.79
C GLY A 158 21.23 19.72 61.41
N GLU A 159 22.50 19.32 61.45
CA GLU A 159 22.93 17.96 61.21
C GLU A 159 22.40 16.95 62.24
N ILE A 160 22.00 17.42 63.44
CA ILE A 160 21.33 16.59 64.45
C ILE A 160 19.90 16.23 63.99
N ALA A 161 19.18 17.19 63.42
CA ALA A 161 17.86 16.95 62.82
C ALA A 161 17.97 16.06 61.58
N ALA A 162 18.98 16.29 60.72
CA ALA A 162 19.28 15.42 59.58
C ALA A 162 19.56 13.98 60.01
N ALA A 163 20.38 13.76 61.06
CA ALA A 163 20.69 12.43 61.59
C ALA A 163 19.45 11.69 62.10
N TYR A 164 18.55 12.38 62.81
CA TYR A 164 17.27 11.80 63.23
C TYR A 164 16.37 11.45 62.04
N VAL A 165 16.20 12.38 61.08
CA VAL A 165 15.33 12.17 59.91
C VAL A 165 15.88 11.07 58.98
N ALA A 166 17.20 10.88 58.94
CA ALA A 166 17.83 9.73 58.28
C ALA A 166 17.56 8.39 58.97
N GLY A 167 17.13 8.38 60.24
CA GLY A 167 17.11 7.19 61.08
C GLY A 167 18.47 6.77 61.64
N ALA A 168 19.49 7.65 61.55
CA ALA A 168 20.84 7.40 62.05
C ALA A 168 21.00 7.67 63.56
N LEU A 169 19.99 8.30 64.20
CA LEU A 169 19.83 8.41 65.65
C LEU A 169 18.37 8.16 66.06
N SER A 170 18.18 7.69 67.29
CA SER A 170 16.86 7.70 67.96
C SER A 170 16.40 9.14 68.24
N LEU A 171 15.10 9.34 68.53
CA LEU A 171 14.60 10.68 68.89
C LEU A 171 15.20 11.13 70.22
N GLU A 172 15.33 10.19 71.16
CA GLU A 172 15.91 10.35 72.48
C GLU A 172 17.39 10.75 72.41
N ASP A 173 18.20 10.04 71.60
CA ASP A 173 19.61 10.40 71.42
C ASP A 173 19.77 11.72 70.68
N ALA A 174 18.97 12.00 69.65
CA ALA A 174 19.03 13.29 68.95
C ALA A 174 18.63 14.47 69.85
N ALA A 175 17.58 14.30 70.66
CA ALA A 175 17.16 15.25 71.69
C ALA A 175 18.26 15.46 72.76
N ARG A 176 18.91 14.38 73.20
CA ARG A 176 20.07 14.41 74.10
C ARG A 176 21.24 15.17 73.48
N VAL A 177 21.60 14.89 72.22
CA VAL A 177 22.67 15.58 71.51
C VAL A 177 22.41 17.08 71.46
N VAL A 178 21.24 17.51 70.95
CA VAL A 178 20.97 18.95 70.78
C VAL A 178 20.92 19.68 72.12
N ALA A 179 20.25 19.12 73.13
CA ALA A 179 20.11 19.78 74.44
C ALA A 179 21.43 19.86 75.21
N LEU A 180 22.22 18.78 75.23
CA LEU A 180 23.46 18.77 76.02
C LEU A 180 24.61 19.53 75.32
N ARG A 181 24.72 19.43 73.99
CA ARG A 181 25.69 20.20 73.18
C ARG A 181 25.42 21.70 73.29
N SER A 182 24.17 22.12 73.17
CA SER A 182 23.80 23.54 73.26
C SER A 182 24.00 24.11 74.66
N ARG A 183 23.79 23.31 75.71
CA ARG A 183 24.11 23.71 77.09
C ARG A 183 25.61 23.92 77.31
N ALA A 184 26.47 23.04 76.79
CA ALA A 184 27.93 23.20 76.89
C ALA A 184 28.42 24.50 76.22
N LEU A 185 27.79 24.92 75.10
CA LEU A 185 28.13 26.18 74.41
C LEU A 185 28.00 27.44 75.29
N ARG A 186 27.22 27.40 76.39
CA ARG A 186 27.13 28.52 77.34
C ARG A 186 28.47 28.88 77.99
N ALA A 187 29.40 27.94 78.10
CA ALA A 187 30.73 28.20 78.66
C ALA A 187 31.60 29.14 77.77
N ILE A 188 31.26 29.25 76.48
CA ILE A 188 31.95 30.10 75.49
C ILE A 188 31.08 31.24 74.93
N ALA A 189 29.84 31.36 75.40
CA ALA A 189 28.94 32.48 75.09
C ALA A 189 29.53 33.83 75.55
N GLY A 190 29.15 34.90 74.86
CA GLY A 190 29.67 36.26 75.01
C GLY A 190 31.13 36.50 74.59
N ARG A 191 31.92 35.46 74.24
CA ARG A 191 33.36 35.58 73.94
C ARG A 191 33.68 35.74 72.46
N GLY A 192 32.80 35.29 71.57
CA GLY A 192 33.06 35.24 70.14
C GLY A 192 31.94 35.82 69.30
N GLY A 193 32.05 35.62 68.00
CA GLY A 193 30.97 35.88 67.07
C GLY A 193 31.21 35.22 65.72
N MET A 194 30.25 35.38 64.82
CA MET A 194 30.34 34.86 63.45
C MET A 194 29.89 35.91 62.43
N VAL A 195 30.43 35.83 61.22
CA VAL A 195 30.17 36.77 60.12
C VAL A 195 30.04 36.02 58.80
N SER A 196 28.99 36.35 58.03
CA SER A 196 28.78 35.85 56.66
C SER A 196 29.45 36.78 55.66
N VAL A 197 30.15 36.21 54.68
CA VAL A 197 30.92 36.89 53.63
C VAL A 197 30.43 36.40 52.26
N PRO A 198 30.09 37.31 51.31
CA PRO A 198 29.44 36.92 50.06
C PRO A 198 30.45 36.66 48.91
N PHE A 199 31.48 35.87 49.19
CA PHE A 199 32.48 35.38 48.21
C PHE A 199 33.34 34.25 48.84
N ALA A 200 33.84 33.34 48.01
CA ALA A 200 34.64 32.18 48.45
C ALA A 200 36.10 32.49 48.80
N ASP A 201 36.78 33.32 48.00
CA ASP A 201 38.21 33.64 48.15
C ASP A 201 38.45 34.70 49.25
N VAL A 202 37.97 34.42 50.47
CA VAL A 202 38.16 35.28 51.64
C VAL A 202 39.42 34.86 52.42
N ASP A 203 40.33 35.81 52.65
CA ASP A 203 41.40 35.64 53.65
C ASP A 203 40.78 35.78 55.06
N PRO A 204 40.78 34.71 55.89
CA PRO A 204 40.18 34.77 57.22
C PRO A 204 41.04 35.55 58.23
N GLY A 205 42.34 35.77 57.95
CA GLY A 205 43.27 36.43 58.87
C GLY A 205 43.35 35.76 60.26
N GLU A 206 42.89 36.47 61.29
CA GLU A 206 42.83 35.96 62.67
C GLU A 206 41.56 35.11 62.96
N LEU A 207 40.61 35.05 62.03
CA LEU A 207 39.38 34.27 62.17
C LEU A 207 39.56 32.82 61.65
N SER A 208 38.62 31.95 61.98
CA SER A 208 38.50 30.59 61.44
C SER A 208 37.37 30.51 60.41
N VAL A 209 37.60 29.82 59.29
CA VAL A 209 36.53 29.47 58.33
C VAL A 209 35.60 28.46 58.99
N ALA A 210 34.40 28.91 59.32
CA ALA A 210 33.40 28.12 60.03
C ALA A 210 32.53 27.29 59.08
N ALA A 211 32.12 27.87 57.95
CA ALA A 211 31.35 27.19 56.93
C ALA A 211 31.67 27.70 55.53
N VAL A 212 31.66 26.80 54.54
CA VAL A 212 31.71 27.10 53.11
C VAL A 212 30.38 26.63 52.51
N ASN A 213 29.46 27.56 52.32
CA ASN A 213 28.09 27.27 51.87
C ASN A 213 27.93 27.36 50.36
N GLY A 214 28.84 28.07 49.69
CA GLY A 214 28.88 28.19 48.23
C GLY A 214 29.83 29.29 47.76
N PRO A 215 29.93 29.53 46.45
CA PRO A 215 30.80 30.58 45.88
C PRO A 215 30.49 31.98 46.43
N ASP A 216 29.23 32.24 46.77
CA ASP A 216 28.73 33.53 47.28
C ASP A 216 28.37 33.49 48.78
N SER A 217 28.84 32.50 49.54
CA SER A 217 28.56 32.40 50.98
C SER A 217 29.61 31.60 51.75
N VAL A 218 30.45 32.30 52.50
CA VAL A 218 31.38 31.74 53.49
C VAL A 218 31.06 32.35 54.85
N ILE A 219 31.17 31.56 55.92
CA ILE A 219 31.02 32.03 57.30
C ILE A 219 32.37 31.97 58.00
N LEU A 220 32.78 33.07 58.62
CA LEU A 220 33.95 33.14 59.50
C LEU A 220 33.51 33.22 60.97
N SER A 221 34.38 32.77 61.87
CA SER A 221 34.15 32.75 63.33
C SER A 221 35.42 33.04 64.11
N GLY A 222 35.30 33.63 65.29
CA GLY A 222 36.44 33.87 66.19
C GLY A 222 36.12 34.88 67.28
N ASP A 223 37.16 35.48 67.84
CA ASP A 223 37.06 36.53 68.85
C ASP A 223 36.21 37.72 68.38
N LYS A 224 35.41 38.26 69.28
CA LYS A 224 34.48 39.37 68.99
C LYS A 224 35.18 40.57 68.32
N ASP A 225 36.33 40.98 68.85
CA ASP A 225 37.11 42.12 68.35
C ASP A 225 37.73 41.86 66.98
N ALA A 226 38.01 40.60 66.62
CA ALA A 226 38.45 40.22 65.29
C ALA A 226 37.28 40.27 64.28
N VAL A 227 36.08 39.83 64.69
CA VAL A 227 34.87 39.93 63.87
C VAL A 227 34.45 41.40 63.67
N ASP A 228 34.55 42.24 64.69
CA ASP A 228 34.30 43.69 64.58
C ASP A 228 35.30 44.38 63.63
N ARG A 229 36.60 44.04 63.71
CA ARG A 229 37.61 44.52 62.74
C ARG A 229 37.32 44.06 61.31
N PHE A 230 36.94 42.79 61.12
CA PHE A 230 36.62 42.26 59.79
C PHE A 230 35.41 42.97 59.16
N LEU A 231 34.33 43.16 59.93
CA LEU A 231 33.13 43.90 59.48
C LEU A 231 33.41 45.37 59.13
N ALA A 232 34.37 46.00 59.80
CA ALA A 232 34.79 47.36 59.44
C ALA A 232 35.65 47.41 58.15
N GLY A 233 36.35 46.32 57.82
CA GLY A 233 37.19 46.19 56.63
C GLY A 233 36.45 45.70 55.37
N GLU A 234 35.40 44.90 55.53
CA GLU A 234 34.60 44.32 54.42
C GLU A 234 33.12 44.75 54.51
N PRO A 235 32.72 45.84 53.82
CA PRO A 235 31.35 46.38 53.86
C PRO A 235 30.25 45.43 53.35
N ARG A 236 30.60 44.38 52.61
CA ARG A 236 29.64 43.38 52.10
C ARG A 236 29.34 42.28 53.14
N ALA A 237 30.16 42.16 54.18
CA ALA A 237 30.00 41.14 55.22
C ALA A 237 28.86 41.48 56.20
N ARG A 238 28.24 40.46 56.79
CA ARG A 238 27.10 40.60 57.71
C ARG A 238 27.28 39.78 58.97
N ARG A 239 27.15 40.41 60.14
CA ARG A 239 27.16 39.71 61.44
C ARG A 239 26.00 38.73 61.53
N ILE A 240 26.30 37.51 61.99
CA ILE A 240 25.29 36.50 62.34
C ILE A 240 24.91 36.70 63.82
N ALA A 241 23.64 36.50 64.15
CA ALA A 241 23.10 36.66 65.51
C ALA A 241 23.49 35.48 66.43
N VAL A 242 24.78 35.39 66.76
CA VAL A 242 25.40 34.46 67.70
C VAL A 242 26.52 35.17 68.47
N ASP A 243 26.69 34.83 69.75
CA ASP A 243 27.67 35.43 70.68
C ASP A 243 28.82 34.46 71.05
N TYR A 244 28.89 33.33 70.34
CA TYR A 244 29.94 32.31 70.45
C TYR A 244 30.50 31.99 69.06
N ALA A 245 31.71 31.42 69.02
CA ALA A 245 32.42 31.07 67.79
C ALA A 245 32.51 29.53 67.62
N SER A 246 31.42 28.90 67.17
CA SER A 246 31.47 27.50 66.71
C SER A 246 32.36 27.34 65.47
N HIS A 247 32.88 26.14 65.25
CA HIS A 247 33.80 25.79 64.15
C HIS A 247 35.16 26.53 64.23
N SER A 248 35.55 26.91 65.45
CA SER A 248 36.82 27.59 65.78
C SER A 248 37.53 26.90 66.95
N PRO A 249 38.79 27.27 67.27
CA PRO A 249 39.49 26.81 68.47
C PRO A 249 38.76 27.06 69.80
N HIS A 250 37.78 27.97 69.87
CA HIS A 250 36.98 28.20 71.10
C HIS A 250 36.26 26.93 71.56
N VAL A 251 35.94 26.02 70.62
CA VAL A 251 35.23 24.76 70.91
C VAL A 251 36.10 23.76 71.68
N GLU A 252 37.43 23.86 71.64
CA GLU A 252 38.32 23.01 72.46
C GLU A 252 38.03 23.18 73.97
N ALA A 253 37.57 24.37 74.40
CA ALA A 253 37.26 24.66 75.80
C ALA A 253 36.07 23.87 76.37
N VAL A 254 35.21 23.31 75.49
CA VAL A 254 34.02 22.52 75.86
C VAL A 254 34.13 21.05 75.42
N ARG A 255 35.30 20.64 74.92
CA ARG A 255 35.55 19.30 74.38
C ARG A 255 35.19 18.18 75.34
N GLU A 256 35.81 18.18 76.53
CA GLU A 256 35.63 17.11 77.51
C GLU A 256 34.19 17.10 78.08
N GLU A 257 33.56 18.27 78.22
CA GLU A 257 32.15 18.37 78.63
C GLU A 257 31.23 17.70 77.60
N ILE A 258 31.45 17.94 76.30
CA ILE A 258 30.67 17.32 75.22
C ILE A 258 30.90 15.80 75.18
N LEU A 259 32.16 15.35 75.24
CA LEU A 259 32.48 13.91 75.21
C LEU A 259 31.84 13.15 76.36
N VAL A 260 31.87 13.69 77.58
CA VAL A 260 31.23 13.08 78.76
C VAL A 260 29.69 13.18 78.70
N ALA A 261 29.14 14.33 78.30
CA ALA A 261 27.69 14.52 78.28
C ALA A 261 27.00 13.65 77.22
N LEU A 262 27.68 13.34 76.12
CA LEU A 262 27.18 12.55 75.00
C LEU A 262 27.60 11.07 75.04
N ASP A 263 28.26 10.62 76.12
CA ASP A 263 28.64 9.21 76.27
C ASP A 263 27.42 8.27 76.29
N GLY A 264 27.55 7.12 75.62
CA GLY A 264 26.48 6.13 75.50
C GLY A 264 25.34 6.44 74.50
N ILE A 265 25.49 7.43 73.62
CA ILE A 265 24.66 7.51 72.40
C ILE A 265 24.85 6.26 71.56
N VAL A 266 23.78 5.76 70.92
CA VAL A 266 23.84 4.61 70.02
C VAL A 266 23.60 5.05 68.56
N PRO A 267 24.64 5.18 67.73
CA PRO A 267 24.48 5.41 66.29
C PRO A 267 23.74 4.25 65.63
N LEU A 268 22.80 4.57 64.75
CA LEU A 268 22.01 3.62 63.98
C LEU A 268 22.37 3.68 62.49
N VAL A 269 22.01 2.64 61.73
CA VAL A 269 22.20 2.61 60.28
C VAL A 269 21.14 3.50 59.62
N PRO A 270 21.51 4.51 58.82
CA PRO A 270 20.55 5.38 58.14
C PRO A 270 19.65 4.62 57.17
N LEU A 271 18.35 4.93 57.21
CA LEU A 271 17.32 4.49 56.26
C LEU A 271 17.26 5.39 55.02
N VAL A 272 17.65 6.66 55.17
CA VAL A 272 17.80 7.64 54.08
C VAL A 272 19.27 8.09 54.03
N PRO A 273 19.92 8.14 52.85
CA PRO A 273 21.31 8.59 52.72
C PRO A 273 21.58 9.90 53.46
N PHE A 274 22.56 9.87 54.37
CA PHE A 274 22.97 11.01 55.18
C PHE A 274 24.33 11.51 54.69
N HIS A 275 24.42 12.78 54.31
CA HIS A 275 25.68 13.39 53.91
C HIS A 275 26.20 14.31 55.02
N SER A 276 27.32 13.93 55.62
CA SER A 276 28.05 14.76 56.58
C SER A 276 28.54 16.05 55.93
N THR A 277 28.41 17.18 56.64
CA THR A 277 29.04 18.44 56.19
C THR A 277 30.45 18.62 56.74
N VAL A 278 30.90 17.85 57.72
CA VAL A 278 32.29 17.90 58.23
C VAL A 278 33.21 16.86 57.58
N ALA A 279 32.65 15.78 57.04
CA ALA A 279 33.37 14.79 56.23
C ALA A 279 32.58 14.44 54.93
N PRO A 280 32.49 15.36 53.96
CA PRO A 280 31.72 15.13 52.73
C PRO A 280 32.27 13.95 51.93
N GLY A 281 31.40 12.99 51.62
CA GLY A 281 31.76 11.79 50.85
C GLY A 281 32.39 10.65 51.67
N GLU A 282 32.48 10.78 52.99
CA GLU A 282 32.98 9.74 53.90
C GLU A 282 31.85 9.11 54.73
N ASP A 283 31.93 7.81 54.99
CA ASP A 283 31.04 7.12 55.94
C ASP A 283 31.42 7.51 57.38
N VAL A 284 30.43 7.96 58.16
CA VAL A 284 30.66 8.49 59.51
C VAL A 284 29.84 7.76 60.58
N VAL A 285 30.46 7.51 61.74
CA VAL A 285 29.79 6.99 62.94
C VAL A 285 29.40 8.17 63.82
N LEU A 286 28.11 8.34 64.12
CA LEU A 286 27.54 9.52 64.80
C LEU A 286 27.68 9.49 66.34
N ASP A 287 28.88 9.16 66.83
CA ASP A 287 29.21 9.04 68.25
C ASP A 287 29.48 10.41 68.93
N ALA A 288 29.78 10.40 70.24
CA ALA A 288 30.13 11.61 70.99
C ALA A 288 31.34 12.38 70.39
N ALA A 289 32.32 11.67 69.83
CA ALA A 289 33.47 12.28 69.19
C ALA A 289 33.11 12.91 67.83
N TYR A 290 32.13 12.36 67.12
CA TYR A 290 31.53 12.97 65.93
C TYR A 290 30.82 14.27 66.26
N TRP A 291 29.98 14.30 67.29
CA TRP A 291 29.26 15.54 67.65
C TRP A 291 30.19 16.65 68.16
N TYR A 292 31.32 16.27 68.79
CA TYR A 292 32.43 17.20 69.02
C TYR A 292 33.04 17.71 67.70
N ARG A 293 33.41 16.81 66.77
CA ARG A 293 33.95 17.16 65.44
C ARG A 293 33.01 18.07 64.64
N ASN A 294 31.71 17.75 64.60
CA ASN A 294 30.67 18.55 63.96
C ASN A 294 30.60 19.99 64.50
N LEU A 295 30.87 20.20 65.80
CA LEU A 295 30.91 21.54 66.38
C LEU A 295 32.25 22.26 66.16
N ARG A 296 33.36 21.51 66.05
CA ARG A 296 34.73 22.04 66.03
C ARG A 296 35.28 22.29 64.61
N GLN A 297 34.97 21.44 63.65
CA GLN A 297 35.53 21.47 62.29
C GLN A 297 34.68 22.32 61.34
N THR A 298 35.29 22.79 60.24
CA THR A 298 34.62 23.59 59.21
C THR A 298 33.50 22.81 58.53
N VAL A 299 32.34 23.45 58.37
CA VAL A 299 31.18 22.94 57.64
C VAL A 299 31.41 23.12 56.14
N ARG A 300 31.71 22.04 55.42
CA ARG A 300 31.92 21.97 53.97
C ARG A 300 30.60 21.70 53.25
N PHE A 301 29.62 22.58 53.47
CA PHE A 301 28.25 22.39 52.99
C PHE A 301 28.13 22.38 51.46
N ALA A 302 28.88 23.25 50.76
CA ALA A 302 28.94 23.27 49.29
C ALA A 302 29.39 21.92 48.68
N ASP A 303 30.39 21.28 49.29
CA ASP A 303 30.88 19.98 48.87
C ASP A 303 29.81 18.89 49.11
N ALA A 304 29.14 18.93 50.27
CA ALA A 304 28.16 17.94 50.67
C ALA A 304 26.87 17.94 49.81
N ILE A 305 26.47 19.07 49.24
CA ILE A 305 25.27 19.18 48.38
C ILE A 305 25.52 18.95 46.90
N THR A 306 26.78 18.82 46.47
CA THR A 306 27.15 18.77 45.06
C THR A 306 26.53 17.55 44.36
N GLY A 307 25.66 17.80 43.38
CA GLY A 307 24.99 16.76 42.58
C GLY A 307 23.75 16.11 43.23
N LEU A 308 23.30 16.57 44.39
CA LEU A 308 22.24 15.91 45.17
C LEU A 308 20.79 16.19 44.72
N GLY A 309 20.55 17.00 43.68
CA GLY A 309 19.20 17.22 43.13
C GLY A 309 18.49 18.45 43.71
N THR A 310 17.17 18.37 43.94
CA THR A 310 16.37 19.51 44.42
C THR A 310 16.49 19.65 45.93
N LEU A 311 17.21 20.68 46.38
CA LEU A 311 17.38 21.00 47.79
C LEU A 311 16.14 21.69 48.35
N VAL A 312 15.61 21.17 49.47
CA VAL A 312 14.51 21.76 50.24
C VAL A 312 15.01 22.09 51.64
N GLU A 313 15.02 23.37 52.00
CA GLU A 313 15.40 23.79 53.34
C GLU A 313 14.25 23.52 54.32
N VAL A 314 14.47 22.56 55.22
CA VAL A 314 13.51 22.13 56.24
C VAL A 314 13.69 23.00 57.47
N SER A 315 13.10 24.21 57.43
CA SER A 315 13.33 25.24 58.45
C SER A 315 12.15 26.20 58.64
N PRO A 316 12.07 26.87 59.82
CA PRO A 316 11.09 27.92 60.07
C PRO A 316 11.29 29.21 59.26
N HIS A 317 12.46 29.38 58.62
CA HIS A 317 12.78 30.48 57.71
C HIS A 317 14.06 30.13 56.93
N PRO A 318 14.10 30.26 55.59
CA PRO A 318 15.29 29.99 54.80
C PRO A 318 16.46 30.89 55.20
N VAL A 319 17.61 30.28 55.49
CA VAL A 319 18.87 30.98 55.82
C VAL A 319 20.08 30.49 55.04
N LEU A 320 19.97 29.34 54.37
CA LEU A 320 20.92 28.92 53.35
C LEU A 320 20.46 29.53 52.02
N ALA A 321 21.40 29.84 51.11
CA ALA A 321 21.11 30.53 49.85
C ALA A 321 20.50 29.59 48.79
N HIS A 322 19.42 28.90 49.15
CA HIS A 322 18.77 27.84 48.36
C HIS A 322 17.30 28.14 48.13
N GLU A 323 16.78 27.70 47.00
CA GLU A 323 15.59 28.31 46.39
C GLU A 323 14.26 27.94 47.08
N LEU A 324 14.20 26.85 47.84
CA LEU A 324 12.96 26.27 48.37
C LEU A 324 13.01 26.04 49.89
N GLY A 325 12.58 27.03 50.67
CA GLY A 325 12.40 26.92 52.12
C GLY A 325 10.98 26.50 52.53
N SER A 326 10.86 25.75 53.63
CA SER A 326 9.58 25.21 54.13
C SER A 326 8.62 26.30 54.60
N LEU A 327 9.05 27.11 55.58
CA LEU A 327 8.30 28.27 56.09
C LEU A 327 9.05 29.58 55.81
N ARG A 328 8.43 30.70 56.18
CA ARG A 328 9.12 32.00 56.29
C ARG A 328 8.76 32.65 57.62
N ARG A 329 9.60 33.59 58.06
CA ARG A 329 9.34 34.44 59.22
C ARG A 329 7.99 35.13 59.03
N ASP A 330 7.15 35.08 60.06
CA ASP A 330 5.78 35.61 60.09
C ASP A 330 4.78 34.96 59.11
N GLU A 331 5.19 33.94 58.34
CA GLU A 331 4.35 33.08 57.49
C GLU A 331 4.38 31.63 58.06
N GLY A 332 3.77 31.41 59.22
CA GLY A 332 3.99 30.23 60.05
C GLY A 332 3.13 29.00 59.78
N GLY A 333 2.11 29.10 58.92
CA GLY A 333 1.03 28.10 58.79
C GLY A 333 1.01 27.25 57.51
N LEU A 334 -0.10 26.54 57.33
CA LEU A 334 -0.31 25.62 56.19
C LEU A 334 -0.33 26.33 54.82
N ASP A 335 -0.77 27.59 54.73
CA ASP A 335 -0.76 28.38 53.48
C ASP A 335 0.65 28.50 52.90
N ARG A 336 1.60 28.91 53.75
CA ARG A 336 3.02 29.01 53.42
C ARG A 336 3.58 27.66 53.02
N PHE A 337 3.27 26.63 53.79
CA PHE A 337 3.75 25.28 53.57
C PHE A 337 3.24 24.72 52.23
N PHE A 338 1.95 24.92 51.89
CA PHE A 338 1.40 24.49 50.61
C PHE A 338 1.95 25.26 49.41
N ALA A 339 2.23 26.56 49.55
CA ALA A 339 2.94 27.32 48.52
C ALA A 339 4.34 26.73 48.26
N SER A 340 5.07 26.35 49.33
CA SER A 340 6.35 25.66 49.20
C SER A 340 6.21 24.24 48.60
N LEU A 341 5.18 23.48 48.99
CA LEU A 341 4.87 22.15 48.46
C LEU A 341 4.63 22.16 46.93
N ALA A 342 3.88 23.14 46.43
CA ALA A 342 3.64 23.31 45.01
C ALA A 342 4.92 23.67 44.23
N ARG A 343 5.83 24.48 44.81
CA ARG A 343 7.13 24.78 44.20
C ARG A 343 8.02 23.54 44.12
N VAL A 344 8.01 22.69 45.15
CA VAL A 344 8.72 21.40 45.16
C VAL A 344 8.15 20.46 44.08
N TRP A 345 6.82 20.39 43.94
CA TRP A 345 6.18 19.71 42.81
C TRP A 345 6.61 20.28 41.45
N ALA A 346 6.75 21.61 41.31
CA ALA A 346 7.18 22.23 40.06
C ALA A 346 8.61 21.82 39.65
N ARG A 347 9.49 21.51 40.62
CA ARG A 347 10.83 20.93 40.37
C ARG A 347 10.83 19.45 40.03
N GLY A 348 9.69 18.77 40.05
CA GLY A 348 9.53 17.39 39.60
C GLY A 348 9.09 16.41 40.68
N ALA A 349 9.13 16.80 41.95
CA ALA A 349 8.78 15.94 43.07
C ALA A 349 7.36 15.36 42.98
N ALA A 350 7.18 14.18 43.56
CA ALA A 350 5.87 13.62 43.85
C ALA A 350 5.23 14.39 45.03
N VAL A 351 3.90 14.56 44.98
CA VAL A 351 3.09 15.14 46.06
C VAL A 351 1.79 14.35 46.14
N ASP A 352 1.41 13.94 47.36
CA ASP A 352 0.09 13.39 47.62
C ASP A 352 -0.94 14.52 47.69
N TRP A 353 -1.50 14.84 46.53
CA TRP A 353 -2.58 15.81 46.44
C TRP A 353 -3.85 15.35 47.16
N ALA A 354 -4.11 14.05 47.32
CA ALA A 354 -5.29 13.59 48.06
C ALA A 354 -5.18 13.98 49.55
N ALA A 355 -3.98 13.90 50.15
CA ALA A 355 -3.71 14.42 51.48
C ALA A 355 -3.91 15.95 51.58
N VAL A 356 -3.44 16.73 50.58
CA VAL A 356 -3.64 18.20 50.53
C VAL A 356 -5.12 18.59 50.52
N PHE A 357 -5.97 17.83 49.81
CA PHE A 357 -7.40 18.11 49.68
C PHE A 357 -8.30 17.40 50.72
N ALA A 358 -7.73 16.58 51.60
CA ALA A 358 -8.48 15.90 52.65
C ALA A 358 -9.27 16.90 53.52
N GLY A 359 -10.53 16.58 53.82
CA GLY A 359 -11.42 17.41 54.65
C GLY A 359 -11.97 18.69 53.98
N ARG A 360 -11.69 18.98 52.70
CA ARG A 360 -12.06 20.25 52.04
C ARG A 360 -13.24 20.19 51.05
N ASP A 361 -13.93 19.04 50.95
CA ASP A 361 -15.04 18.74 50.00
C ASP A 361 -14.90 19.38 48.60
N PRO A 362 -13.80 19.12 47.86
CA PRO A 362 -13.62 19.68 46.53
C PRO A 362 -14.44 18.93 45.48
N ARG A 363 -14.88 19.66 44.46
CA ARG A 363 -15.62 19.11 43.31
C ARG A 363 -14.81 19.27 42.04
N ARG A 364 -14.94 18.31 41.11
CA ARG A 364 -14.39 18.48 39.75
C ARG A 364 -15.22 19.50 38.99
N VAL A 365 -14.55 20.52 38.45
CA VAL A 365 -15.16 21.56 37.61
C VAL A 365 -14.68 21.45 36.16
N VAL A 366 -15.39 22.07 35.23
CA VAL A 366 -14.95 22.15 33.83
C VAL A 366 -13.91 23.26 33.73
N LEU A 367 -12.67 22.88 33.40
CA LEU A 367 -11.57 23.82 33.13
C LEU A 367 -11.16 23.75 31.64
N PRO A 368 -10.59 24.84 31.07
CA PRO A 368 -10.03 24.85 29.73
C PRO A 368 -9.16 23.63 29.42
N THR A 369 -9.32 23.10 28.20
CA THR A 369 -8.60 21.92 27.72
C THR A 369 -7.12 22.20 27.49
N TYR A 370 -6.32 21.14 27.39
CA TYR A 370 -4.88 21.26 27.10
C TYR A 370 -4.60 22.15 25.89
N ARG A 371 -3.65 23.07 26.02
CA ARG A 371 -3.25 23.94 24.92
C ARG A 371 -2.24 23.25 24.01
N PHE A 372 -2.77 22.54 23.01
CA PHE A 372 -2.02 22.09 21.86
C PHE A 372 -1.56 23.29 21.03
N GLN A 373 -0.28 23.32 20.63
CA GLN A 373 0.30 24.40 19.81
C GLN A 373 -0.26 24.42 18.37
N ARG A 374 -1.13 23.45 18.02
CA ARG A 374 -1.80 23.30 16.71
C ARG A 374 -0.85 23.42 15.51
N ARG A 375 0.42 23.04 15.69
CA ARG A 375 1.38 22.88 14.60
C ARG A 375 0.86 21.79 13.67
N ARG A 376 0.94 22.06 12.36
CA ARG A 376 0.56 21.13 11.29
C ARG A 376 1.61 20.01 11.22
N TYR A 377 1.41 18.96 12.00
CA TYR A 377 2.12 17.68 11.85
C TYR A 377 1.33 16.76 10.90
N TRP A 378 1.04 17.28 9.71
CA TRP A 378 0.56 16.44 8.62
C TRP A 378 1.79 15.82 7.97
N LEU A 379 1.66 14.57 7.54
CA LEU A 379 2.50 14.04 6.48
C LEU A 379 2.04 14.69 5.18
N ASP A 380 2.41 15.96 5.01
CA ASP A 380 2.43 16.60 3.71
C ASP A 380 3.41 15.77 2.85
N GLY A 381 2.94 15.30 1.70
CA GLY A 381 3.46 14.08 1.06
C GLY A 381 4.96 14.07 0.74
N ALA A 382 5.51 12.85 0.72
CA ALA A 382 6.91 12.48 0.49
C ALA A 382 7.92 12.92 1.56
N SER A 383 8.42 11.94 2.32
CA SER A 383 9.81 12.00 2.80
C SER A 383 10.71 12.09 1.56
N PRO A 384 11.58 13.11 1.43
CA PRO A 384 12.39 13.23 0.24
C PRO A 384 13.43 12.11 0.16
N GLY A 385 13.36 11.26 -0.88
CA GLY A 385 14.32 10.15 -1.10
C GLY A 385 13.84 8.76 -0.68
N TRP A 386 12.53 8.48 -0.77
CA TRP A 386 11.86 7.15 -0.63
C TRP A 386 11.97 6.42 0.72
N LEU A 387 13.00 6.66 1.53
CA LEU A 387 13.20 6.11 2.87
C LEU A 387 13.09 7.18 3.95
N GLY A 388 12.63 6.78 5.13
CA GLY A 388 12.68 7.55 6.37
C GLY A 388 14.00 7.37 7.13
N GLU A 389 14.04 7.91 8.35
CA GLU A 389 15.18 7.80 9.26
C GLU A 389 15.36 6.35 9.77
N PRO A 390 16.59 5.83 9.89
CA PRO A 390 16.82 4.46 10.36
C PRO A 390 16.43 4.26 11.82
N VAL A 391 15.69 3.18 12.08
CA VAL A 391 15.41 2.66 13.42
C VAL A 391 16.43 1.58 13.78
N GLN A 392 17.16 1.77 14.87
CA GLN A 392 18.03 0.75 15.44
C GLN A 392 17.18 -0.35 16.10
N TRP A 393 17.43 -1.61 15.75
CA TRP A 393 16.78 -2.77 16.35
C TRP A 393 17.77 -3.89 16.63
N ALA A 394 17.31 -4.99 17.26
CA ALA A 394 18.18 -6.05 17.77
C ALA A 394 18.99 -6.79 16.69
N GLN A 395 18.60 -6.68 15.42
CA GLN A 395 19.20 -7.38 14.28
C GLN A 395 19.98 -6.44 13.34
N GLY A 396 20.03 -5.13 13.64
CA GLY A 396 20.76 -4.13 12.85
C GLY A 396 20.01 -2.81 12.74
N LEU A 397 19.86 -2.30 11.52
CA LEU A 397 19.08 -1.10 11.17
C LEU A 397 17.84 -1.49 10.36
N LEU A 398 16.78 -0.70 10.50
CA LEU A 398 15.55 -0.85 9.74
C LEU A 398 15.09 0.52 9.24
N PHE A 399 14.94 0.67 7.93
CA PHE A 399 14.37 1.86 7.31
C PHE A 399 12.96 1.52 6.84
N ASP A 400 11.96 2.32 7.18
CA ASP A 400 10.65 2.31 6.52
C ASP A 400 10.64 3.34 5.38
N GLY A 401 9.72 3.18 4.42
CA GLY A 401 9.67 4.07 3.27
C GLY A 401 8.39 3.94 2.46
N GLN A 402 8.22 4.89 1.54
CA GLN A 402 7.10 4.96 0.62
C GLN A 402 7.63 5.39 -0.75
N ILE A 403 7.26 4.62 -1.77
CA ILE A 403 7.58 4.91 -3.17
C ILE A 403 6.27 5.22 -3.88
N ASP A 404 5.98 6.50 -4.11
CA ASP A 404 4.75 6.99 -4.77
C ASP A 404 5.01 8.11 -5.79
N ALA A 405 6.28 8.32 -6.15
CA ALA A 405 6.72 9.38 -7.06
C ALA A 405 6.01 9.28 -8.43
N PRO A 406 5.26 10.32 -8.88
CA PRO A 406 4.46 10.25 -10.11
C PRO A 406 5.27 9.93 -11.37
N TRP A 407 6.54 10.35 -11.41
CA TRP A 407 7.45 10.11 -12.52
C TRP A 407 7.81 8.63 -12.70
N LEU A 408 7.54 7.75 -11.74
CA LEU A 408 7.70 6.30 -11.93
C LEU A 408 6.70 5.68 -12.92
N ALA A 409 5.60 6.38 -13.22
CA ALA A 409 4.69 5.98 -14.30
C ALA A 409 5.36 6.02 -15.68
N ASP A 410 6.45 6.79 -15.84
CA ASP A 410 7.25 6.86 -17.05
C ASP A 410 8.24 5.69 -17.20
N HIS A 411 8.41 4.82 -16.19
CA HIS A 411 9.21 3.59 -16.32
C HIS A 411 8.27 2.38 -16.41
N ALA A 412 7.87 2.05 -17.64
CA ALA A 412 6.90 0.99 -17.90
C ALA A 412 7.53 -0.18 -18.66
N VAL A 413 7.29 -1.40 -18.17
CA VAL A 413 7.63 -2.63 -18.90
C VAL A 413 6.33 -3.35 -19.26
N ASP A 414 6.16 -3.66 -20.55
CA ASP A 414 4.92 -4.18 -21.13
C ASP A 414 3.66 -3.37 -20.71
N GLY A 415 3.83 -2.04 -20.63
CA GLY A 415 2.79 -1.09 -20.24
C GLY A 415 2.47 -1.05 -18.74
N THR A 416 3.27 -1.70 -17.89
CA THR A 416 3.12 -1.71 -16.43
C THR A 416 4.21 -0.88 -15.78
N ALA A 417 3.82 0.14 -15.00
CA ALA A 417 4.77 0.93 -14.22
C ALA A 417 5.49 0.04 -13.19
N LEU A 418 6.82 0.11 -13.19
CA LEU A 418 7.71 -0.61 -12.28
C LEU A 418 8.73 0.35 -11.69
N VAL A 419 9.11 0.14 -10.43
CA VAL A 419 10.32 0.77 -9.89
C VAL A 419 11.53 0.21 -10.64
N PRO A 420 12.41 1.06 -11.23
CA PRO A 420 13.55 0.59 -11.98
C PRO A 420 14.53 -0.19 -11.08
N GLY A 421 15.34 -1.07 -11.68
CA GLY A 421 16.38 -1.80 -10.95
C GLY A 421 17.41 -0.87 -10.30
N THR A 422 17.63 0.31 -10.89
CA THR A 422 18.44 1.41 -10.33
C THR A 422 17.82 2.03 -9.08
N GLY A 423 16.49 1.98 -8.96
CA GLY A 423 15.77 2.43 -7.77
C GLY A 423 15.96 1.47 -6.59
N LEU A 424 15.95 0.17 -6.82
CA LEU A 424 16.28 -0.83 -5.80
C LEU A 424 17.76 -0.75 -5.38
N LEU A 425 18.66 -0.41 -6.31
CA LEU A 425 20.06 -0.12 -6.01
C LEU A 425 20.22 1.16 -5.16
N GLU A 426 19.53 2.26 -5.50
CA GLU A 426 19.54 3.50 -4.73
C GLU A 426 19.07 3.26 -3.28
N LEU A 427 18.02 2.46 -3.05
CA LEU A 427 17.59 2.08 -1.70
C LEU A 427 18.70 1.37 -0.90
N ALA A 428 19.50 0.51 -1.54
CA ALA A 428 20.63 -0.17 -0.89
C ALA A 428 21.80 0.80 -0.60
N LEU A 429 22.13 1.69 -1.55
CA LEU A 429 23.15 2.74 -1.36
C LEU A 429 22.76 3.72 -0.24
N ARG A 430 21.49 4.12 -0.17
CA ARG A 430 20.92 4.98 0.87
C ARG A 430 21.00 4.35 2.26
N ALA A 431 20.93 3.02 2.33
CA ALA A 431 21.06 2.26 3.57
C ALA A 431 22.52 2.18 4.09
N GLY A 432 23.51 2.49 3.24
CA GLY A 432 24.86 2.89 3.61
C GLY A 432 25.99 1.93 3.22
N GLY A 433 27.08 2.48 2.67
CA GLY A 433 28.30 1.75 2.30
C GLY A 433 28.46 1.51 0.79
N THR A 434 29.49 0.75 0.41
CA THR A 434 29.66 0.24 -0.96
C THR A 434 28.81 -1.02 -1.14
N VAL A 435 28.07 -1.17 -2.24
CA VAL A 435 27.34 -2.42 -2.54
C VAL A 435 28.31 -3.41 -3.17
N GLU A 436 28.62 -4.48 -2.44
CA GLU A 436 29.45 -5.57 -2.94
C GLU A 436 28.69 -6.41 -3.96
N GLU A 437 27.46 -6.80 -3.60
CA GLU A 437 26.52 -7.52 -4.46
C GLU A 437 25.08 -7.13 -4.10
N LEU A 438 24.19 -7.01 -5.08
CA LEU A 438 22.75 -6.85 -4.90
C LEU A 438 21.99 -7.62 -5.98
N THR A 439 21.35 -8.73 -5.59
CA THR A 439 20.50 -9.55 -6.47
C THR A 439 19.05 -9.11 -6.40
N LEU A 440 18.41 -9.01 -7.56
CA LEU A 440 17.02 -8.58 -7.76
C LEU A 440 16.12 -9.80 -8.03
N HIS A 441 15.25 -10.10 -7.06
CA HIS A 441 14.40 -11.28 -7.05
C HIS A 441 13.09 -11.05 -7.80
N ALA A 442 12.32 -10.03 -7.36
CA ALA A 442 10.96 -9.75 -7.81
C ALA A 442 10.76 -8.26 -8.16
N PRO A 443 10.00 -7.93 -9.20
CA PRO A 443 9.72 -6.53 -9.56
C PRO A 443 8.90 -5.83 -8.47
N LEU A 444 9.10 -4.52 -8.33
CA LEU A 444 8.40 -3.68 -7.36
C LEU A 444 7.48 -2.69 -8.09
N HIS A 445 6.22 -2.60 -7.66
CA HIS A 445 5.20 -1.77 -8.28
C HIS A 445 4.93 -0.50 -7.46
N PRO A 446 4.95 0.71 -8.06
CA PRO A 446 4.49 1.92 -7.40
C PRO A 446 2.95 2.06 -7.47
N PRO A 447 2.27 2.62 -6.44
CA PRO A 447 2.85 3.02 -5.16
C PRO A 447 3.06 1.83 -4.22
N ALA A 448 4.17 1.81 -3.47
CA ALA A 448 4.49 0.76 -2.52
C ALA A 448 5.02 1.31 -1.19
N GLN A 449 4.58 0.71 -0.08
CA GLN A 449 5.27 0.83 1.20
C GLN A 449 6.46 -0.13 1.20
N VAL A 450 7.66 0.39 1.48
CA VAL A 450 8.91 -0.38 1.47
C VAL A 450 9.53 -0.45 2.85
N GLN A 451 10.38 -1.45 3.05
CA GLN A 451 11.22 -1.62 4.21
C GLN A 451 12.59 -2.11 3.76
N VAL A 452 13.65 -1.47 4.26
CA VAL A 452 15.04 -1.91 4.03
C VAL A 452 15.63 -2.33 5.36
N ALA A 453 16.00 -3.61 5.49
CA ALA A 453 16.66 -4.13 6.68
C ALA A 453 18.15 -4.34 6.37
N VAL A 454 19.01 -3.73 7.20
CA VAL A 454 20.47 -3.88 7.15
C VAL A 454 20.92 -4.60 8.41
N GLY A 455 21.63 -5.71 8.26
CA GLY A 455 22.12 -6.52 9.37
C GLY A 455 23.19 -5.83 10.23
N LEU A 456 23.47 -6.47 11.37
CA LEU A 456 24.71 -6.24 12.11
C LEU A 456 25.93 -6.54 11.21
N PRO A 457 27.06 -5.84 11.41
CA PRO A 457 28.29 -6.13 10.68
C PRO A 457 28.88 -7.46 11.18
N ASP A 458 29.48 -8.23 10.26
CA ASP A 458 30.31 -9.38 10.60
C ASP A 458 31.74 -8.97 11.01
N ASP A 459 32.60 -9.95 11.29
CA ASP A 459 34.01 -9.74 11.67
C ASP A 459 34.85 -9.02 10.60
N THR A 460 34.36 -8.92 9.36
CA THR A 460 34.98 -8.19 8.24
C THR A 460 34.30 -6.85 7.95
N GLY A 461 33.23 -6.51 8.68
CA GLY A 461 32.43 -5.31 8.51
C GLY A 461 31.31 -5.43 7.46
N ARG A 462 31.15 -6.58 6.80
CA ARG A 462 30.09 -6.82 5.81
C ARG A 462 28.73 -6.83 6.49
N ARG A 463 27.71 -6.30 5.82
CA ARG A 463 26.31 -6.29 6.29
C ARG A 463 25.39 -6.84 5.22
N ILE A 464 24.51 -7.76 5.59
CA ILE A 464 23.43 -8.22 4.70
C ILE A 464 22.39 -7.09 4.58
N VAL A 465 21.97 -6.77 3.37
CA VAL A 465 20.82 -5.88 3.10
C VAL A 465 19.69 -6.66 2.44
N SER A 466 18.46 -6.33 2.81
CA SER A 466 17.25 -6.88 2.19
C SER A 466 16.20 -5.79 2.00
N ILE A 467 15.55 -5.78 0.84
CA ILE A 467 14.58 -4.76 0.43
C ILE A 467 13.24 -5.45 0.23
N HIS A 468 12.28 -5.09 1.07
CA HIS A 468 10.94 -5.66 1.10
C HIS A 468 9.89 -4.60 0.76
N SER A 469 8.73 -5.03 0.26
CA SER A 469 7.54 -4.18 0.21
C SER A 469 6.34 -4.89 0.81
N ARG A 470 5.34 -4.12 1.25
CA ARG A 470 4.12 -4.64 1.86
C ARG A 470 2.90 -4.41 0.98
N THR A 471 2.16 -5.47 0.71
CA THR A 471 0.83 -5.43 0.08
C THR A 471 -0.18 -6.00 1.06
N GLY A 472 -1.04 -5.15 1.63
CA GLY A 472 -1.92 -5.54 2.74
C GLY A 472 -1.10 -5.91 3.99
N ASP A 473 -1.18 -7.18 4.39
CA ASP A 473 -0.42 -7.74 5.52
C ASP A 473 0.77 -8.64 5.08
N GLU A 474 0.93 -8.90 3.78
CA GLU A 474 2.03 -9.74 3.26
C GLU A 474 3.25 -8.91 2.86
N TRP A 475 4.45 -9.43 3.16
CA TRP A 475 5.74 -8.84 2.79
C TRP A 475 6.42 -9.64 1.69
N THR A 476 6.80 -8.97 0.60
CA THR A 476 7.53 -9.55 -0.54
C THR A 476 8.97 -9.06 -0.56
N THR A 477 9.93 -9.96 -0.72
CA THR A 477 11.36 -9.62 -0.89
C THR A 477 11.67 -9.31 -2.35
N HIS A 478 12.12 -8.10 -2.63
CA HIS A 478 12.45 -7.62 -3.97
C HIS A 478 13.95 -7.72 -4.28
N ALA A 479 14.80 -7.48 -3.29
CA ALA A 479 16.25 -7.58 -3.45
C ALA A 479 16.93 -8.06 -2.16
N THR A 480 18.07 -8.73 -2.29
CA THR A 480 19.00 -9.04 -1.20
C THR A 480 20.43 -8.82 -1.65
N GLY A 481 21.31 -8.39 -0.76
CA GLY A 481 22.69 -8.09 -1.10
C GLY A 481 23.62 -8.00 0.11
N THR A 482 24.86 -7.62 -0.16
CA THR A 482 25.89 -7.36 0.85
C THR A 482 26.44 -5.94 0.68
N LEU A 483 26.52 -5.21 1.79
CA LEU A 483 27.12 -3.88 1.90
C LEU A 483 28.48 -3.99 2.61
N LEU A 484 29.48 -3.28 2.08
CA LEU A 484 30.82 -3.16 2.63
C LEU A 484 31.03 -1.77 3.29
N PRO A 485 31.87 -1.68 4.33
CA PRO A 485 32.35 -0.39 4.82
C PRO A 485 33.03 0.37 3.69
N ASP A 486 32.81 1.69 3.61
CA ASP A 486 33.38 2.49 2.53
C ASP A 486 34.89 2.66 2.70
N THR A 487 35.65 2.02 1.82
CA THR A 487 37.13 2.02 1.80
C THR A 487 37.61 2.94 0.69
N GLY A 488 37.76 4.22 1.04
CA GLY A 488 38.11 5.29 0.12
C GLY A 488 39.35 4.99 -0.72
N SER A 489 39.13 4.80 -2.01
CA SER A 489 40.14 4.81 -3.06
C SER A 489 39.47 5.34 -4.33
N GLU A 490 39.86 6.55 -4.76
CA GLU A 490 39.42 7.13 -6.02
C GLU A 490 40.06 6.36 -7.18
N PRO A 491 39.29 5.89 -8.18
CA PRO A 491 39.86 5.38 -9.41
C PRO A 491 40.45 6.54 -10.22
N ASP A 492 41.75 6.47 -10.51
CA ASP A 492 42.44 7.46 -11.34
C ASP A 492 41.99 7.29 -12.81
N HIS A 493 41.35 8.32 -13.38
CA HIS A 493 40.85 8.32 -14.76
C HIS A 493 40.98 9.70 -15.40
N ASP A 494 41.72 9.76 -16.52
CA ASP A 494 41.93 10.98 -17.28
C ASP A 494 40.83 11.19 -18.33
N ASP A 495 39.76 11.87 -17.92
CA ASP A 495 38.64 12.28 -18.80
C ASP A 495 38.86 13.65 -19.47
N SER A 496 40.12 14.12 -19.60
CA SER A 496 40.48 15.46 -20.15
C SER A 496 40.08 15.71 -21.60
N LEU A 497 39.71 14.66 -22.36
CA LEU A 497 39.23 14.74 -23.74
C LEU A 497 37.87 14.04 -23.91
N TRP A 498 36.78 14.81 -23.83
CA TRP A 498 35.41 14.30 -23.95
C TRP A 498 34.60 14.98 -25.09
N PRO A 499 34.03 14.21 -26.05
CA PRO A 499 34.29 12.79 -26.30
C PRO A 499 35.73 12.58 -26.86
N PRO A 500 36.30 11.37 -26.74
CA PRO A 500 37.62 11.06 -27.29
C PRO A 500 37.71 11.26 -28.81
N THR A 501 38.89 11.65 -29.28
CA THR A 501 39.18 11.84 -30.71
C THR A 501 38.98 10.53 -31.48
N GLY A 502 37.97 10.46 -32.34
CA GLY A 502 37.63 9.28 -33.14
C GLY A 502 36.33 8.58 -32.74
N ALA A 503 35.64 9.04 -31.69
CA ALA A 503 34.34 8.49 -31.30
C ALA A 503 33.23 8.83 -32.32
N GLU A 504 32.54 7.81 -32.85
CA GLU A 504 31.44 7.96 -33.80
C GLU A 504 30.15 8.31 -33.06
N ARG A 505 29.43 9.35 -33.52
CA ARG A 505 28.21 9.83 -32.86
C ARG A 505 26.98 9.04 -33.29
N VAL A 506 26.18 8.61 -32.32
CA VAL A 506 24.91 7.90 -32.52
C VAL A 506 23.73 8.81 -32.13
N ASP A 507 22.58 8.67 -32.79
CA ASP A 507 21.35 9.37 -32.42
C ASP A 507 20.72 8.73 -31.16
N PRO A 508 20.58 9.45 -30.04
CA PRO A 508 19.92 8.94 -28.83
C PRO A 508 18.51 8.40 -29.06
N ARG A 509 17.77 8.92 -30.06
CA ARG A 509 16.42 8.42 -30.38
C ARG A 509 16.45 6.96 -30.82
N SER A 510 17.44 6.58 -31.62
CA SER A 510 17.60 5.19 -32.09
C SER A 510 17.87 4.19 -30.94
N VAL A 511 18.36 4.67 -29.80
CA VAL A 511 18.54 3.86 -28.58
C VAL A 511 17.19 3.61 -27.89
N LEU A 512 16.39 4.67 -27.72
CA LEU A 512 15.06 4.60 -27.11
C LEU A 512 14.09 3.78 -27.98
N ASP A 513 14.14 3.94 -29.31
CA ASP A 513 13.32 3.18 -30.25
C ASP A 513 13.62 1.66 -30.19
N ARG A 514 14.90 1.28 -30.03
CA ARG A 514 15.30 -0.13 -29.81
C ARG A 514 14.73 -0.68 -28.51
N LEU A 515 14.87 0.07 -27.41
CA LEU A 515 14.35 -0.32 -26.10
C LEU A 515 12.82 -0.49 -26.11
N ALA A 516 12.10 0.46 -26.71
CA ALA A 516 10.65 0.38 -26.89
C ALA A 516 10.23 -0.86 -27.70
N GLY A 517 11.01 -1.25 -28.71
CA GLY A 517 10.82 -2.48 -29.48
C GLY A 517 10.93 -3.78 -28.68
N THR A 518 11.49 -3.75 -27.47
CA THR A 518 11.61 -4.92 -26.56
C THR A 518 10.51 -4.99 -25.48
N GLY A 519 9.68 -3.94 -25.35
CA GLY A 519 8.68 -3.80 -24.28
C GLY A 519 9.05 -2.78 -23.19
N LEU A 520 10.28 -2.25 -23.19
CA LEU A 520 10.74 -1.20 -22.27
C LEU A 520 10.32 0.19 -22.77
N THR A 521 9.25 0.74 -22.20
CA THR A 521 8.72 2.06 -22.59
C THR A 521 9.09 3.12 -21.56
N TYR A 522 9.87 4.11 -21.99
CA TYR A 522 10.31 5.23 -21.16
C TYR A 522 9.56 6.52 -21.51
N GLY A 523 8.91 7.14 -20.53
CA GLY A 523 8.35 8.49 -20.62
C GLY A 523 9.37 9.59 -20.28
N PRO A 524 8.95 10.87 -20.28
CA PRO A 524 9.85 12.03 -20.15
C PRO A 524 10.87 11.95 -19.02
N ALA A 525 10.49 11.45 -17.84
CA ALA A 525 11.37 11.34 -16.67
C ALA A 525 12.64 10.51 -16.93
N PHE A 526 12.54 9.48 -17.77
CA PHE A 526 13.63 8.52 -18.05
C PHE A 526 14.34 8.79 -19.38
N GLN A 527 13.90 9.79 -20.17
CA GLN A 527 14.53 10.15 -21.45
C GLN A 527 15.71 11.13 -21.27
N GLY A 528 16.56 10.91 -20.27
CA GLY A 528 17.69 11.79 -19.92
C GLY A 528 18.86 11.75 -20.91
N LEU A 529 18.89 10.79 -21.82
CA LEU A 529 20.00 10.53 -22.75
C LEU A 529 20.13 11.64 -23.81
N ARG A 530 21.19 12.48 -23.73
CA ARG A 530 21.35 13.67 -24.58
C ARG A 530 22.28 13.48 -25.77
N ARG A 531 23.37 12.74 -25.60
CA ARG A 531 24.35 12.42 -26.65
C ARG A 531 24.93 11.04 -26.41
N VAL A 532 25.19 10.29 -27.48
CA VAL A 532 25.79 8.96 -27.42
C VAL A 532 26.88 8.87 -28.49
N TRP A 533 27.97 8.18 -28.17
CA TRP A 533 29.03 7.84 -29.10
C TRP A 533 29.49 6.40 -28.92
N ARG A 534 30.03 5.82 -29.99
CA ARG A 534 30.73 4.54 -29.98
C ARG A 534 32.22 4.77 -30.21
N HIS A 535 33.06 4.14 -29.41
CA HIS A 535 34.52 4.27 -29.49
C HIS A 535 35.18 2.91 -29.29
N GLY A 536 35.41 2.18 -30.38
CA GLY A 536 35.84 0.78 -30.33
C GLY A 536 34.77 -0.11 -29.68
N ASP A 537 35.15 -0.75 -28.57
CA ASP A 537 34.31 -1.62 -27.75
C ASP A 537 33.62 -0.86 -26.58
N GLU A 538 33.83 0.46 -26.48
CA GLU A 538 33.19 1.31 -25.48
C GLU A 538 32.00 2.09 -26.06
N ILE A 539 30.98 2.31 -25.22
CA ILE A 539 29.89 3.25 -25.49
C ILE A 539 30.00 4.41 -24.49
N LEU A 540 29.93 5.63 -24.99
CA LEU A 540 30.04 6.86 -24.23
C LEU A 540 28.72 7.62 -24.31
N ALA A 541 28.23 8.19 -23.22
CA ALA A 541 27.03 9.01 -23.26
C ALA A 541 27.06 10.21 -22.31
N GLU A 542 26.35 11.27 -22.70
CA GLU A 542 26.00 12.39 -21.83
C GLU A 542 24.52 12.27 -21.46
N VAL A 543 24.24 12.20 -20.16
CA VAL A 543 22.90 12.01 -19.60
C VAL A 543 22.60 13.19 -18.66
N VAL A 544 21.41 13.77 -18.79
CA VAL A 544 20.97 14.93 -18.01
C VAL A 544 19.57 14.67 -17.50
N LEU A 545 19.39 14.76 -16.18
CA LEU A 545 18.10 14.62 -15.51
C LEU A 545 17.13 15.69 -16.03
N PRO A 546 15.85 15.36 -16.32
CA PRO A 546 14.86 16.34 -16.76
C PRO A 546 14.70 17.52 -15.80
N GLU A 547 14.38 18.70 -16.33
CA GLU A 547 14.34 19.96 -15.55
C GLU A 547 13.36 19.89 -14.37
N GLU A 548 12.27 19.14 -14.55
CA GLU A 548 11.25 18.89 -13.53
C GLU A 548 11.78 18.09 -12.33
N LEU A 549 12.80 17.26 -12.53
CA LEU A 549 13.38 16.37 -11.52
C LEU A 549 14.71 16.88 -10.93
N ILE A 550 15.31 17.92 -11.53
CA ILE A 550 16.51 18.59 -10.97
C ILE A 550 16.32 19.00 -9.49
N PRO A 551 15.17 19.57 -9.05
CA PRO A 551 14.95 19.88 -7.64
C PRO A 551 14.97 18.64 -6.72
N GLU A 552 14.60 17.45 -7.23
CA GLU A 552 14.56 16.20 -6.45
C GLU A 552 15.92 15.49 -6.38
N ALA A 553 16.89 15.83 -7.23
CA ALA A 553 18.17 15.11 -7.35
C ALA A 553 18.92 14.96 -6.02
N HIS A 554 18.94 16.02 -5.20
CA HIS A 554 19.65 16.04 -3.91
C HIS A 554 19.04 15.15 -2.82
N HIS A 555 17.85 14.58 -3.05
CA HIS A 555 17.22 13.62 -2.15
C HIS A 555 17.77 12.20 -2.33
N PHE A 556 18.46 11.92 -3.42
CA PHE A 556 19.01 10.61 -3.78
C PHE A 556 20.55 10.63 -3.70
N GLY A 557 21.15 9.46 -3.49
CA GLY A 557 22.57 9.25 -3.77
C GLY A 557 22.83 9.50 -5.25
N LEU A 558 22.18 8.72 -6.11
CA LEU A 558 22.10 8.99 -7.54
C LEU A 558 20.65 8.80 -8.02
N HIS A 559 20.05 9.85 -8.62
CA HIS A 559 18.63 9.81 -8.98
C HIS A 559 18.32 8.60 -9.89
N PRO A 560 17.36 7.71 -9.54
CA PRO A 560 17.16 6.45 -10.24
C PRO A 560 16.97 6.59 -11.76
N ALA A 561 16.21 7.60 -12.20
CA ALA A 561 16.03 7.90 -13.63
C ALA A 561 17.29 8.41 -14.35
N LEU A 562 18.24 9.04 -13.65
CA LEU A 562 19.53 9.47 -14.22
C LEU A 562 20.44 8.26 -14.45
N LEU A 563 20.53 7.36 -13.45
CA LEU A 563 21.30 6.13 -13.57
C LEU A 563 20.69 5.17 -14.61
N ASP A 564 19.36 5.06 -14.66
CA ASP A 564 18.67 4.20 -15.63
C ASP A 564 18.90 4.69 -17.07
N ALA A 565 18.74 6.00 -17.31
CA ALA A 565 19.06 6.61 -18.59
C ALA A 565 20.55 6.48 -18.98
N ALA A 566 21.46 6.34 -18.00
CA ALA A 566 22.87 6.04 -18.25
C ALA A 566 23.09 4.59 -18.73
N THR A 567 22.25 3.62 -18.33
CA THR A 567 22.32 2.24 -18.85
C THR A 567 21.71 2.09 -20.25
N HIS A 568 20.78 2.97 -20.66
CA HIS A 568 20.06 2.86 -21.94
C HIS A 568 20.99 2.72 -23.15
N ALA A 569 22.12 3.42 -23.16
CA ALA A 569 23.05 3.39 -24.30
C ALA A 569 23.63 1.98 -24.59
N ALA A 570 23.64 1.07 -23.61
CA ALA A 570 24.02 -0.34 -23.80
C ALA A 570 23.10 -1.11 -24.78
N ALA A 571 21.91 -0.59 -25.09
CA ALA A 571 21.04 -1.16 -26.13
C ALA A 571 21.68 -1.14 -27.54
N LEU A 572 22.78 -0.41 -27.74
CA LEU A 572 23.54 -0.41 -28.99
C LEU A 572 24.39 -1.68 -29.21
N THR A 573 24.72 -2.44 -28.16
CA THR A 573 25.43 -3.74 -28.25
C THR A 573 24.61 -4.92 -27.75
N ARG A 574 23.53 -4.68 -26.97
CA ARG A 574 22.79 -5.73 -26.24
C ARG A 574 21.34 -5.98 -26.68
N VAL A 575 20.85 -5.27 -27.71
CA VAL A 575 19.46 -5.39 -28.19
C VAL A 575 19.42 -5.55 -29.71
N GLU A 576 19.04 -6.74 -30.15
CA GLU A 576 18.74 -7.07 -31.54
C GLU A 576 17.22 -7.03 -31.83
N PRO A 577 16.80 -6.84 -33.10
CA PRO A 577 15.38 -6.79 -33.44
C PRO A 577 14.64 -8.10 -33.10
N GLY A 578 13.67 -8.01 -32.18
CA GLY A 578 12.86 -9.14 -31.72
C GLY A 578 13.23 -9.68 -30.34
N ASP A 579 14.26 -9.14 -29.69
CA ASP A 579 14.59 -9.48 -28.30
C ASP A 579 13.50 -9.06 -27.30
N ARG A 580 13.35 -9.82 -26.21
CA ARG A 580 12.50 -9.45 -25.07
C ARG A 580 13.21 -8.45 -24.16
N ALA A 581 12.44 -7.59 -23.49
CA ALA A 581 12.92 -6.67 -22.46
C ALA A 581 13.89 -7.36 -21.49
N ARG A 582 15.10 -6.81 -21.36
CA ARG A 582 16.07 -7.24 -20.36
C ARG A 582 16.11 -6.23 -19.22
N VAL A 583 15.96 -6.72 -18.00
CA VAL A 583 16.00 -5.91 -16.76
C VAL A 583 17.24 -6.24 -15.94
N PRO A 584 17.75 -5.30 -15.12
CA PRO A 584 18.79 -5.59 -14.13
C PRO A 584 18.44 -6.83 -13.29
N PHE A 585 19.44 -7.67 -13.02
CA PHE A 585 19.30 -8.89 -12.21
C PHE A 585 20.29 -8.94 -11.04
N SER A 586 21.57 -8.64 -11.29
CA SER A 586 22.55 -8.50 -10.21
C SER A 586 23.47 -7.33 -10.48
N TRP A 587 23.78 -6.60 -9.42
CA TRP A 587 24.78 -5.53 -9.39
C TRP A 587 25.94 -5.98 -8.51
N SER A 588 27.18 -5.72 -8.91
CA SER A 588 28.36 -5.98 -8.08
C SER A 588 29.34 -4.82 -8.15
N GLY A 589 30.03 -4.56 -7.03
CA GLY A 589 31.03 -3.50 -6.91
C GLY A 589 30.48 -2.11 -7.23
N VAL A 590 29.32 -1.75 -6.67
CA VAL A 590 28.75 -0.40 -6.86
C VAL A 590 29.20 0.54 -5.75
N ARG A 591 29.96 1.56 -6.14
CA ARG A 591 30.43 2.64 -5.26
C ARG A 591 29.92 3.99 -5.74
N LEU A 592 29.47 4.81 -4.80
CA LEU A 592 29.05 6.19 -5.02
C LEU A 592 30.15 7.13 -4.51
N HIS A 593 30.63 8.03 -5.37
CA HIS A 593 31.71 8.99 -5.06
C HIS A 593 31.16 10.40 -4.80
N ALA A 594 30.03 10.76 -5.42
CA ALA A 594 29.35 12.03 -5.21
C ALA A 594 27.82 11.84 -5.19
N THR A 595 27.12 12.66 -4.40
CA THR A 595 25.65 12.60 -4.25
C THR A 595 24.95 13.73 -4.97
N GLY A 596 23.69 13.53 -5.38
CA GLY A 596 22.83 14.60 -5.92
C GLY A 596 23.19 15.10 -7.32
N ALA A 597 23.93 14.32 -8.11
CA ALA A 597 24.28 14.66 -9.48
C ALA A 597 23.01 14.83 -10.35
N THR A 598 22.97 15.93 -11.14
CA THR A 598 21.88 16.24 -12.08
C THR A 598 22.23 15.92 -13.53
N ALA A 599 23.52 15.71 -13.82
CA ALA A 599 24.03 15.43 -15.15
C ALA A 599 25.34 14.65 -15.05
N VAL A 600 25.50 13.60 -15.87
CA VAL A 600 26.67 12.73 -15.89
C VAL A 600 27.18 12.45 -17.30
N ARG A 601 28.48 12.19 -17.38
CA ARG A 601 29.17 11.51 -18.47
C ARG A 601 29.34 10.05 -18.06
N VAL A 602 28.90 9.12 -18.88
CA VAL A 602 29.03 7.68 -18.61
C VAL A 602 29.84 7.00 -19.70
N ARG A 603 30.78 6.15 -19.28
CA ARG A 603 31.49 5.18 -20.12
C ARG A 603 30.99 3.78 -19.75
N LEU A 604 30.59 3.03 -20.77
CA LEU A 604 30.01 1.70 -20.68
C LEU A 604 30.89 0.71 -21.44
N ARG A 605 31.12 -0.47 -20.85
CA ARG A 605 31.93 -1.52 -21.47
C ARG A 605 31.32 -2.90 -21.23
N ASP A 606 31.26 -3.71 -22.28
CA ASP A 606 30.88 -5.11 -22.19
C ASP A 606 32.07 -5.95 -21.67
N THR A 607 31.86 -6.72 -20.60
CA THR A 607 32.86 -7.63 -20.02
C THR A 607 32.85 -8.99 -20.73
N ALA A 608 33.92 -9.78 -20.57
CA ALA A 608 34.08 -11.06 -21.27
C ALA A 608 33.05 -12.15 -20.89
N ASP A 609 32.42 -12.01 -19.72
CA ASP A 609 31.34 -12.85 -19.20
C ASP A 609 29.92 -12.30 -19.51
N GLY A 610 29.82 -11.18 -20.23
CA GLY A 610 28.54 -10.60 -20.67
C GLY A 610 27.86 -9.69 -19.64
N ALA A 611 28.55 -9.29 -18.57
CA ALA A 611 28.15 -8.21 -17.69
C ALA A 611 28.52 -6.82 -18.26
N LEU A 612 27.96 -5.76 -17.70
CA LEU A 612 28.20 -4.38 -18.11
C LEU A 612 28.97 -3.64 -17.00
N GLU A 613 30.12 -3.09 -17.34
CA GLU A 613 30.90 -2.18 -16.49
C GLU A 613 30.47 -0.73 -16.78
N LEU A 614 30.33 0.10 -15.74
CA LEU A 614 29.94 1.51 -15.86
C LEU A 614 30.84 2.41 -15.01
N THR A 615 31.38 3.48 -15.61
CA THR A 615 32.02 4.59 -14.88
C THR A 615 31.29 5.90 -15.19
N LEU A 616 30.90 6.63 -14.15
CA LEU A 616 30.13 7.86 -14.23
C LEU A 616 30.93 9.02 -13.63
N HIS A 617 31.10 10.09 -14.39
CA HIS A 617 31.72 11.35 -13.98
C HIS A 617 30.73 12.50 -14.16
N ASP A 618 30.96 13.63 -13.50
CA ASP A 618 30.23 14.86 -13.79
C ASP A 618 30.79 15.55 -15.05
N PHE A 619 30.26 16.72 -15.40
CA PHE A 619 30.73 17.48 -16.56
C PHE A 619 32.07 18.21 -16.35
N THR A 620 32.59 18.24 -15.12
CA THR A 620 33.93 18.75 -14.79
C THR A 620 35.00 17.67 -14.84
N GLY A 621 34.61 16.39 -14.80
CA GLY A 621 35.48 15.22 -14.77
C GLY A 621 35.62 14.58 -13.39
N ALA A 622 34.89 15.05 -12.38
CA ALA A 622 34.92 14.45 -11.04
C ALA A 622 34.11 13.14 -11.02
N PRO A 623 34.58 12.08 -10.33
CA PRO A 623 33.86 10.80 -10.25
C PRO A 623 32.54 10.95 -9.49
N VAL A 624 31.49 10.31 -10.00
CA VAL A 624 30.14 10.29 -9.41
C VAL A 624 29.77 8.89 -8.93
N ALA A 625 29.92 7.87 -9.79
CA ALA A 625 29.63 6.48 -9.44
C ALA A 625 30.45 5.50 -10.29
N THR A 626 30.72 4.32 -9.75
CA THR A 626 31.33 3.19 -10.47
C THR A 626 30.55 1.91 -10.21
N VAL A 627 30.38 1.10 -11.24
CA VAL A 627 29.74 -0.22 -11.22
C VAL A 627 30.68 -1.21 -11.89
N GLU A 628 31.27 -2.12 -11.12
CA GLU A 628 32.18 -3.15 -11.66
C GLU A 628 31.44 -4.15 -12.57
N SER A 629 30.20 -4.52 -12.20
CA SER A 629 29.41 -5.48 -12.98
C SER A 629 27.90 -5.27 -12.82
N LEU A 630 27.19 -5.15 -13.94
CA LEU A 630 25.74 -5.24 -14.05
C LEU A 630 25.34 -6.42 -14.96
N VAL A 631 24.72 -7.43 -14.36
CA VAL A 631 24.11 -8.57 -15.05
C VAL A 631 22.61 -8.29 -15.24
N SER A 632 22.09 -8.56 -16.44
CA SER A 632 20.68 -8.40 -16.79
C SER A 632 20.05 -9.69 -17.31
N ARG A 633 18.76 -9.90 -17.05
CA ARG A 633 18.00 -11.08 -17.48
C ARG A 633 16.78 -10.69 -18.34
N PRO A 634 16.34 -11.52 -19.30
CA PRO A 634 15.06 -11.34 -19.96
C PRO A 634 13.92 -11.34 -18.94
N LEU A 635 12.95 -10.43 -19.08
CA LEU A 635 11.80 -10.37 -18.19
C LEU A 635 10.86 -11.57 -18.43
N THR A 636 10.37 -12.15 -17.34
CA THR A 636 9.27 -13.13 -17.33
C THR A 636 7.97 -12.35 -17.13
N ALA A 637 6.97 -12.56 -18.00
CA ALA A 637 5.76 -11.73 -17.99
C ALA A 637 4.97 -11.86 -16.69
N LEU A 638 4.46 -10.73 -16.17
CA LEU A 638 3.66 -10.68 -14.95
C LEU A 638 2.23 -11.19 -15.20
N PRO A 639 1.72 -12.18 -14.42
CA PRO A 639 0.41 -12.79 -14.68
C PRO A 639 -0.77 -11.81 -14.64
N SER A 640 -0.72 -10.77 -13.80
CA SER A 640 -1.78 -9.75 -13.68
C SER A 640 -2.07 -9.00 -14.99
N ASN A 641 -1.13 -8.96 -15.93
CA ASN A 641 -1.26 -8.22 -17.18
C ASN A 641 -2.12 -8.91 -18.24
N PHE A 642 -2.48 -10.18 -18.04
CA PHE A 642 -3.28 -10.96 -18.98
C PHE A 642 -4.66 -11.37 -18.40
N LEU A 643 -5.00 -10.92 -17.19
CA LEU A 643 -6.33 -11.11 -16.60
C LEU A 643 -7.24 -9.90 -16.82
N PHE A 644 -8.44 -10.17 -17.31
CA PHE A 644 -9.48 -9.19 -17.58
C PHE A 644 -10.85 -9.72 -17.15
N ARG A 645 -11.80 -8.80 -16.95
CA ARG A 645 -13.22 -9.14 -16.74
C ARG A 645 -14.11 -8.26 -17.62
N VAL A 646 -15.32 -8.73 -17.91
CA VAL A 646 -16.35 -7.92 -18.55
C VAL A 646 -17.04 -7.08 -17.46
N SER A 647 -16.92 -5.76 -17.56
CA SER A 647 -17.56 -4.79 -16.69
C SER A 647 -18.68 -4.08 -17.44
N TRP A 648 -19.85 -3.94 -16.82
CA TRP A 648 -21.03 -3.32 -17.43
C TRP A 648 -21.22 -1.89 -16.93
N SER A 649 -20.87 -0.90 -17.76
CA SER A 649 -20.92 0.52 -17.42
C SER A 649 -22.04 1.26 -18.17
N ALA A 650 -22.39 2.47 -17.73
CA ALA A 650 -23.36 3.29 -18.45
C ALA A 650 -22.83 3.67 -19.86
N PRO A 651 -23.68 3.68 -20.91
CA PRO A 651 -23.28 4.07 -22.25
C PRO A 651 -22.87 5.54 -22.33
N THR A 652 -21.89 5.85 -23.17
CA THR A 652 -21.44 7.21 -23.45
C THR A 652 -22.22 7.81 -24.62
N GLY A 653 -23.27 8.58 -24.32
CA GLY A 653 -24.08 9.29 -25.31
C GLY A 653 -25.50 9.53 -24.81
N SER A 654 -26.23 10.44 -25.45
CA SER A 654 -27.67 10.61 -25.18
C SER A 654 -28.45 9.45 -25.79
N ALA A 655 -29.45 8.94 -25.06
CA ALA A 655 -30.45 8.03 -25.60
C ALA A 655 -31.10 8.62 -26.87
N GLY A 656 -31.30 7.77 -27.87
CA GLY A 656 -31.96 8.12 -29.13
C GLY A 656 -33.19 7.25 -29.33
N ASP A 657 -34.26 7.84 -29.84
CA ASP A 657 -35.47 7.09 -30.17
C ASP A 657 -35.16 5.96 -31.16
N LEU A 658 -35.78 4.79 -30.93
CA LEU A 658 -35.64 3.58 -31.74
C LEU A 658 -36.13 3.78 -33.19
N GLY A 659 -36.94 4.81 -33.43
CA GLY A 659 -37.53 5.11 -34.72
C GLY A 659 -38.56 4.07 -35.13
N ASP A 660 -38.70 3.86 -36.44
CA ASP A 660 -39.62 2.86 -36.99
C ASP A 660 -39.15 1.44 -36.61
N ARG A 661 -39.98 0.73 -35.85
CA ARG A 661 -39.66 -0.59 -35.27
C ARG A 661 -40.80 -1.57 -35.49
N THR A 662 -40.48 -2.85 -35.53
CA THR A 662 -41.47 -3.94 -35.59
C THR A 662 -41.02 -5.12 -34.73
N VAL A 663 -41.97 -5.93 -34.26
CA VAL A 663 -41.69 -7.18 -33.54
C VAL A 663 -41.98 -8.38 -34.45
N ILE A 664 -41.14 -9.42 -34.39
CA ILE A 664 -41.38 -10.72 -35.02
C ILE A 664 -41.52 -11.81 -33.95
N GLY A 665 -42.45 -12.74 -34.15
CA GLY A 665 -42.75 -13.80 -33.19
C GLY A 665 -43.59 -13.33 -32.00
N PRO A 666 -43.63 -14.12 -30.90
CA PRO A 666 -44.32 -13.75 -29.67
C PRO A 666 -43.75 -12.47 -29.03
N ASP A 667 -44.63 -11.64 -28.46
CA ASP A 667 -44.26 -10.46 -27.67
C ASP A 667 -44.66 -10.60 -26.18
N PRO A 668 -44.03 -11.53 -25.42
CA PRO A 668 -44.34 -11.73 -24.00
C PRO A 668 -43.83 -10.58 -23.10
N LEU A 669 -42.95 -9.70 -23.63
CA LEU A 669 -42.36 -8.59 -22.89
C LEU A 669 -43.07 -7.24 -23.17
N GLY A 670 -43.99 -7.17 -24.14
CA GLY A 670 -44.74 -5.97 -24.49
C GLY A 670 -43.90 -4.89 -25.17
N LEU A 671 -43.00 -5.31 -26.07
CA LEU A 671 -42.06 -4.45 -26.78
C LEU A 671 -42.71 -3.72 -27.97
N ALA A 672 -43.78 -4.26 -28.54
CA ALA A 672 -44.46 -3.65 -29.68
C ALA A 672 -44.99 -2.26 -29.32
N ALA A 673 -45.82 -2.18 -28.28
CA ALA A 673 -46.39 -0.93 -27.75
C ALA A 673 -46.93 0.01 -28.85
N GLY A 674 -47.76 -0.54 -29.75
CA GLY A 674 -48.35 0.17 -30.89
C GLY A 674 -47.61 -0.03 -32.23
N ALA A 675 -46.41 -0.62 -32.22
CA ALA A 675 -45.71 -1.05 -33.43
C ALA A 675 -46.35 -2.28 -34.09
N PRO A 676 -46.12 -2.52 -35.40
CA PRO A 676 -46.52 -3.77 -36.06
C PRO A 676 -45.91 -5.01 -35.41
N VAL A 677 -46.68 -6.10 -35.37
CA VAL A 677 -46.24 -7.43 -34.95
C VAL A 677 -46.49 -8.41 -36.08
N HIS A 678 -45.46 -9.15 -36.49
CA HIS A 678 -45.54 -10.19 -37.50
C HIS A 678 -45.27 -11.56 -36.88
N ALA A 679 -45.94 -12.62 -37.36
CA ALA A 679 -45.81 -13.96 -36.81
C ALA A 679 -44.37 -14.52 -36.94
N ASP A 680 -43.69 -14.19 -38.03
CA ASP A 680 -42.35 -14.65 -38.38
C ASP A 680 -41.67 -13.61 -39.32
N LEU A 681 -40.38 -13.81 -39.61
CA LEU A 681 -39.62 -12.96 -40.54
C LEU A 681 -40.23 -13.00 -41.96
N SER A 682 -40.70 -14.17 -42.39
CA SER A 682 -41.39 -14.35 -43.67
C SER A 682 -42.70 -13.54 -43.81
N ALA A 683 -43.41 -13.25 -42.72
CA ALA A 683 -44.60 -12.40 -42.68
C ALA A 683 -44.23 -10.91 -42.78
N LEU A 684 -43.14 -10.49 -42.15
CA LEU A 684 -42.56 -9.15 -42.34
C LEU A 684 -42.11 -8.96 -43.80
N ARG A 685 -41.38 -9.93 -44.37
CA ARG A 685 -40.96 -9.93 -45.78
C ARG A 685 -42.13 -9.75 -46.73
N ARG A 686 -43.24 -10.48 -46.51
CA ARG A 686 -44.48 -10.31 -47.27
C ARG A 686 -45.07 -8.90 -47.11
N ALA A 687 -45.11 -8.34 -45.90
CA ALA A 687 -45.65 -6.99 -45.67
C ALA A 687 -44.84 -5.92 -46.42
N VAL A 688 -43.51 -5.96 -46.33
CA VAL A 688 -42.59 -5.04 -47.05
C VAL A 688 -42.76 -5.18 -48.56
N ALA A 689 -42.84 -6.41 -49.09
CA ALA A 689 -43.05 -6.65 -50.51
C ALA A 689 -44.41 -6.14 -51.05
N HIS A 690 -45.41 -5.98 -50.17
CA HIS A 690 -46.72 -5.38 -50.49
C HIS A 690 -46.79 -3.87 -50.19
N GLY A 691 -45.64 -3.21 -49.97
CA GLY A 691 -45.55 -1.75 -49.84
C GLY A 691 -45.61 -1.20 -48.41
N ALA A 692 -45.46 -2.04 -47.38
CA ALA A 692 -45.22 -1.54 -46.02
C ALA A 692 -43.85 -0.83 -45.94
N PRO A 693 -43.69 0.19 -45.07
CA PRO A 693 -42.41 0.85 -44.86
C PRO A 693 -41.35 -0.13 -44.35
N MET A 694 -40.08 0.13 -44.68
CA MET A 694 -38.94 -0.64 -44.22
C MET A 694 -38.63 -0.29 -42.75
N PRO A 695 -38.76 -1.21 -41.79
CA PRO A 695 -38.48 -0.91 -40.39
C PRO A 695 -36.98 -0.61 -40.19
N GLY A 696 -36.64 0.33 -39.32
CA GLY A 696 -35.25 0.53 -38.90
C GLY A 696 -34.74 -0.62 -38.04
N HIS A 697 -35.60 -1.12 -37.15
CA HIS A 697 -35.29 -2.17 -36.19
C HIS A 697 -36.36 -3.27 -36.16
N VAL A 698 -35.91 -4.53 -36.18
CA VAL A 698 -36.75 -5.73 -36.11
C VAL A 698 -36.41 -6.45 -34.80
N LEU A 699 -37.33 -6.48 -33.85
CA LEU A 699 -37.12 -7.08 -32.54
C LEU A 699 -37.61 -8.53 -32.53
N ALA A 700 -36.77 -9.46 -32.08
CA ALA A 700 -37.11 -10.86 -31.87
C ALA A 700 -36.89 -11.23 -30.39
N THR A 701 -37.94 -11.69 -29.72
CA THR A 701 -37.87 -12.07 -28.30
C THR A 701 -37.45 -13.54 -28.17
N CYS A 702 -36.40 -13.78 -27.41
CA CYS A 702 -35.81 -15.10 -27.18
C CYS A 702 -35.81 -15.42 -25.68
N LEU A 703 -36.75 -16.28 -25.27
CA LEU A 703 -36.93 -16.75 -23.88
C LEU A 703 -37.01 -18.27 -23.85
N SER A 704 -36.53 -18.86 -22.75
CA SER A 704 -36.62 -20.30 -22.51
C SER A 704 -37.96 -20.72 -21.87
N ASP A 705 -38.45 -21.90 -22.28
CA ASP A 705 -39.74 -22.47 -21.91
C ASP A 705 -39.67 -23.95 -21.45
N GLY A 706 -38.48 -24.56 -21.42
CA GLY A 706 -38.26 -25.96 -21.08
C GLY A 706 -37.65 -26.20 -19.68
N PRO A 707 -37.98 -27.31 -19.00
CA PRO A 707 -37.41 -27.65 -17.68
C PRO A 707 -36.03 -28.32 -17.74
N ASP A 708 -35.61 -28.84 -18.90
CA ASP A 708 -34.27 -29.41 -19.12
C ASP A 708 -33.35 -28.31 -19.67
N LEU A 709 -32.33 -27.93 -18.89
CA LEU A 709 -31.44 -26.83 -19.23
C LEU A 709 -30.54 -27.13 -20.44
N ALA A 710 -30.03 -28.36 -20.56
CA ALA A 710 -29.13 -28.73 -21.66
C ALA A 710 -29.88 -28.76 -22.99
N VAL A 711 -31.07 -29.37 -23.00
CA VAL A 711 -31.96 -29.40 -24.18
C VAL A 711 -32.43 -27.98 -24.53
N SER A 712 -32.78 -27.17 -23.54
CA SER A 712 -33.22 -25.78 -23.78
C SER A 712 -32.10 -24.92 -24.37
N ALA A 713 -30.86 -25.04 -23.86
CA ALA A 713 -29.71 -24.30 -24.37
C ALA A 713 -29.39 -24.63 -25.85
N ARG A 714 -29.40 -25.91 -26.23
CA ARG A 714 -29.19 -26.32 -27.64
C ARG A 714 -30.35 -25.89 -28.52
N SER A 715 -31.59 -26.05 -28.05
CA SER A 715 -32.80 -25.62 -28.78
C SER A 715 -32.82 -24.10 -29.01
N ALA A 716 -32.42 -23.31 -28.01
CA ALA A 716 -32.24 -21.87 -28.12
C ALA A 716 -31.18 -21.49 -29.16
N ALA A 717 -30.01 -22.14 -29.11
CA ALA A 717 -28.94 -21.91 -30.10
C ALA A 717 -29.38 -22.27 -31.53
N HIS A 718 -30.12 -23.36 -31.73
CA HIS A 718 -30.64 -23.76 -33.04
C HIS A 718 -31.67 -22.73 -33.57
N ARG A 719 -32.68 -22.35 -32.77
CA ARG A 719 -33.69 -21.37 -33.17
C ARG A 719 -33.09 -20.01 -33.55
N VAL A 720 -32.04 -19.58 -32.82
CA VAL A 720 -31.35 -18.32 -33.13
C VAL A 720 -30.44 -18.46 -34.37
N LEU A 721 -29.78 -19.61 -34.57
CA LEU A 721 -29.03 -19.87 -35.79
C LEU A 721 -29.94 -19.78 -37.02
N ASP A 722 -31.09 -20.46 -37.00
CA ASP A 722 -32.08 -20.45 -38.09
C ASP A 722 -32.58 -19.02 -38.37
N LEU A 723 -32.92 -18.25 -37.33
CA LEU A 723 -33.37 -16.85 -37.45
C LEU A 723 -32.28 -15.94 -38.03
N VAL A 724 -31.03 -16.09 -37.58
CA VAL A 724 -29.90 -15.29 -38.08
C VAL A 724 -29.58 -15.67 -39.53
N GLN A 725 -29.68 -16.95 -39.91
CA GLN A 725 -29.52 -17.40 -41.29
C GLN A 725 -30.63 -16.83 -42.19
N GLU A 726 -31.91 -16.92 -41.81
CA GLU A 726 -33.03 -16.32 -42.59
C GLU A 726 -32.87 -14.79 -42.70
N TRP A 727 -32.38 -14.12 -41.65
CA TRP A 727 -32.12 -12.68 -41.64
C TRP A 727 -30.99 -12.25 -42.57
N LEU A 728 -29.86 -12.98 -42.56
CA LEU A 728 -28.70 -12.66 -43.39
C LEU A 728 -28.98 -12.94 -44.87
N ALA A 729 -29.75 -13.99 -45.16
CA ALA A 729 -30.15 -14.40 -46.50
C ALA A 729 -31.19 -13.48 -47.19
N GLU A 730 -31.72 -12.44 -46.53
CA GLU A 730 -32.77 -11.57 -47.08
C GLU A 730 -32.23 -10.18 -47.54
N PRO A 731 -32.09 -9.91 -48.85
CA PRO A 731 -31.54 -8.66 -49.35
C PRO A 731 -32.44 -7.44 -49.13
N ALA A 732 -33.78 -7.59 -49.14
CA ALA A 732 -34.69 -6.48 -48.93
C ALA A 732 -34.51 -5.85 -47.54
N LEU A 733 -34.22 -6.67 -46.53
CA LEU A 733 -34.03 -6.24 -45.14
C LEU A 733 -32.60 -5.78 -44.84
N ALA A 734 -31.71 -5.69 -45.84
CA ALA A 734 -30.33 -5.20 -45.65
C ALA A 734 -30.24 -3.74 -45.15
N GLY A 735 -31.33 -2.97 -45.22
CA GLY A 735 -31.47 -1.65 -44.60
C GLY A 735 -31.78 -1.65 -43.10
N SER A 736 -32.27 -2.77 -42.59
CA SER A 736 -32.80 -2.94 -41.23
C SER A 736 -31.75 -3.53 -40.29
N ARG A 737 -32.00 -3.49 -38.98
CA ARG A 737 -31.20 -4.18 -37.95
C ARG A 737 -32.04 -5.19 -37.18
N LEU A 738 -31.55 -6.41 -37.02
CA LEU A 738 -32.17 -7.42 -36.14
C LEU A 738 -31.71 -7.15 -34.70
N VAL A 739 -32.66 -7.10 -33.77
CA VAL A 739 -32.42 -6.94 -32.34
C VAL A 739 -32.90 -8.21 -31.65
N ILE A 740 -31.96 -9.01 -31.16
CA ILE A 740 -32.27 -10.22 -30.37
C ILE A 740 -32.41 -9.79 -28.92
N VAL A 741 -33.61 -9.96 -28.36
CA VAL A 741 -33.96 -9.55 -27.00
C VAL A 741 -34.11 -10.78 -26.12
N THR A 742 -33.21 -10.89 -25.14
CA THR A 742 -33.17 -11.92 -24.10
C THR A 742 -33.55 -11.34 -22.75
N ARG A 743 -33.76 -12.19 -21.73
CA ARG A 743 -34.09 -11.76 -20.38
C ARG A 743 -33.30 -12.56 -19.34
N GLY A 744 -32.43 -11.90 -18.58
CA GLY A 744 -31.57 -12.53 -17.59
C GLY A 744 -30.59 -13.56 -18.17
N ALA A 745 -30.20 -13.41 -19.44
CA ALA A 745 -29.27 -14.31 -20.14
C ALA A 745 -27.78 -13.94 -19.91
N VAL A 746 -27.51 -12.80 -19.29
CA VAL A 746 -26.17 -12.33 -18.89
C VAL A 746 -26.22 -11.64 -17.53
N ALA A 747 -25.19 -11.79 -16.70
CA ALA A 747 -25.07 -11.01 -15.46
C ALA A 747 -24.36 -9.67 -15.73
N THR A 748 -24.88 -8.57 -15.17
CA THR A 748 -24.25 -7.24 -15.25
C THR A 748 -23.36 -6.91 -14.05
N THR A 749 -23.49 -7.63 -12.93
CA THR A 749 -22.60 -7.57 -11.76
C THR A 749 -22.19 -8.97 -11.28
N PRO A 750 -21.07 -9.14 -10.55
CA PRO A 750 -20.57 -10.46 -10.13
C PRO A 750 -21.52 -11.28 -9.26
N ASP A 751 -22.44 -10.62 -8.54
CA ASP A 751 -23.41 -11.24 -7.63
C ASP A 751 -24.83 -11.36 -8.24
N GLU A 752 -25.00 -10.99 -9.52
CA GLU A 752 -26.27 -11.14 -10.25
C GLU A 752 -26.39 -12.55 -10.84
N ASP A 753 -27.56 -13.19 -10.67
CA ASP A 753 -27.84 -14.51 -11.23
C ASP A 753 -28.15 -14.42 -12.74
N VAL A 754 -27.72 -15.42 -13.50
CA VAL A 754 -28.11 -15.63 -14.90
C VAL A 754 -29.35 -16.52 -14.91
N THR A 755 -30.53 -15.92 -14.88
CA THR A 755 -31.80 -16.63 -14.73
C THR A 755 -32.27 -17.37 -15.99
N ASP A 756 -31.80 -16.98 -17.19
CA ASP A 756 -32.05 -17.69 -18.46
C ASP A 756 -30.73 -18.18 -19.08
N LEU A 757 -30.08 -19.13 -18.39
CA LEU A 757 -28.80 -19.74 -18.79
C LEU A 757 -28.80 -20.29 -20.21
N ALA A 758 -29.92 -20.80 -20.71
CA ALA A 758 -30.01 -21.34 -22.06
C ALA A 758 -29.76 -20.26 -23.14
N HIS A 759 -30.15 -19.01 -22.89
CA HIS A 759 -29.85 -17.89 -23.77
C HIS A 759 -28.45 -17.26 -23.56
N ALA A 760 -27.66 -17.69 -22.58
CA ALA A 760 -26.23 -17.36 -22.55
C ALA A 760 -25.49 -17.95 -23.79
N ALA A 761 -25.92 -19.13 -24.27
CA ALA A 761 -25.43 -19.71 -25.53
C ALA A 761 -25.80 -18.86 -26.76
N THR A 762 -27.00 -18.26 -26.76
CA THR A 762 -27.46 -17.33 -27.80
C THR A 762 -26.53 -16.11 -27.89
N TRP A 763 -26.12 -15.54 -26.77
CA TRP A 763 -25.19 -14.42 -26.74
C TRP A 763 -23.84 -14.76 -27.38
N GLY A 764 -23.28 -15.95 -27.10
CA GLY A 764 -22.04 -16.42 -27.74
C GLY A 764 -22.17 -16.57 -29.25
N LEU A 765 -23.23 -17.25 -29.72
CA LEU A 765 -23.50 -17.43 -31.15
C LEU A 765 -23.59 -16.10 -31.90
N VAL A 766 -24.37 -15.17 -31.36
CA VAL A 766 -24.65 -13.88 -32.00
C VAL A 766 -23.44 -12.95 -31.94
N ARG A 767 -22.57 -13.04 -30.93
CA ARG A 767 -21.27 -12.34 -30.91
C ARG A 767 -20.41 -12.70 -32.12
N SER A 768 -20.32 -13.98 -32.50
CA SER A 768 -19.65 -14.38 -33.74
C SER A 768 -20.35 -13.84 -34.99
N ALA A 769 -21.69 -13.88 -35.04
CA ALA A 769 -22.46 -13.29 -36.13
C ALA A 769 -22.26 -11.78 -36.27
N GLN A 770 -22.06 -11.04 -35.17
CA GLN A 770 -21.72 -9.62 -35.16
C GLN A 770 -20.32 -9.35 -35.73
N SER A 771 -19.35 -10.22 -35.45
CA SER A 771 -18.00 -10.13 -36.02
C SER A 771 -17.94 -10.52 -37.50
N GLU A 772 -18.81 -11.42 -37.95
CA GLU A 772 -18.96 -11.77 -39.37
C GLU A 772 -19.76 -10.70 -40.14
N HIS A 773 -20.81 -10.15 -39.55
CA HIS A 773 -21.71 -9.15 -40.15
C HIS A 773 -21.89 -7.92 -39.24
N PRO A 774 -20.90 -7.01 -39.19
CA PRO A 774 -20.99 -5.78 -38.43
C PRO A 774 -22.25 -4.98 -38.75
N ASP A 775 -22.79 -4.28 -37.75
CA ASP A 775 -23.99 -3.43 -37.81
C ASP A 775 -25.34 -4.10 -38.19
N ARG A 776 -25.37 -5.38 -38.60
CA ARG A 776 -26.62 -6.08 -39.00
C ARG A 776 -27.45 -6.62 -37.83
N ILE A 777 -26.82 -6.94 -36.69
CA ILE A 777 -27.45 -7.65 -35.56
C ILE A 777 -27.02 -7.00 -34.24
N HIS A 778 -27.98 -6.74 -33.34
CA HIS A 778 -27.80 -6.19 -32.00
C HIS A 778 -28.29 -7.18 -30.94
N LEU A 779 -27.62 -7.22 -29.79
CA LEU A 779 -28.03 -8.01 -28.62
C LEU A 779 -28.53 -7.10 -27.50
N VAL A 780 -29.67 -7.47 -26.91
CA VAL A 780 -30.23 -6.81 -25.73
C VAL A 780 -30.63 -7.86 -24.70
N ASP A 781 -30.31 -7.61 -23.43
CA ASP A 781 -30.86 -8.36 -22.31
C ASP A 781 -31.63 -7.44 -21.34
N VAL A 782 -32.75 -7.90 -20.78
CA VAL A 782 -33.57 -7.15 -19.81
C VAL A 782 -33.78 -7.94 -18.52
N ASP A 783 -34.11 -7.26 -17.42
CA ASP A 783 -34.69 -7.90 -16.23
C ASP A 783 -36.23 -7.94 -16.32
N ASP A 784 -36.91 -8.64 -15.39
CA ASP A 784 -38.39 -8.75 -15.36
C ASP A 784 -39.13 -7.44 -15.02
N LEU A 785 -38.45 -6.31 -14.90
CA LEU A 785 -39.09 -5.05 -14.48
C LEU A 785 -39.73 -4.32 -15.67
N PRO A 786 -41.01 -3.91 -15.60
CA PRO A 786 -41.67 -3.16 -16.66
C PRO A 786 -40.91 -1.89 -17.09
N ALA A 787 -40.24 -1.23 -16.15
CA ALA A 787 -39.39 -0.06 -16.42
C ALA A 787 -38.23 -0.36 -17.38
N SER A 788 -37.68 -1.58 -17.37
CA SER A 788 -36.62 -2.01 -18.30
C SER A 788 -37.18 -2.29 -19.70
N HIS A 789 -38.37 -2.90 -19.79
CA HIS A 789 -39.07 -3.12 -21.05
C HIS A 789 -39.48 -1.77 -21.69
N ASP A 790 -39.96 -0.83 -20.88
CA ASP A 790 -40.32 0.52 -21.30
C ASP A 790 -39.08 1.31 -21.76
N ALA A 791 -37.99 1.26 -20.98
CA ALA A 791 -36.74 1.95 -21.31
C ALA A 791 -36.12 1.43 -22.61
N LEU A 792 -36.17 0.11 -22.87
CA LEU A 792 -35.70 -0.47 -24.14
C LEU A 792 -36.34 0.20 -25.37
N ARG A 793 -37.61 0.64 -25.28
CA ARG A 793 -38.30 1.35 -26.36
C ARG A 793 -37.67 2.71 -26.74
N SER A 794 -36.70 3.21 -25.96
CA SER A 794 -36.04 4.51 -26.14
C SER A 794 -34.50 4.48 -26.15
N LEU A 795 -33.87 3.29 -26.17
CA LEU A 795 -32.45 3.15 -25.80
C LEU A 795 -31.47 2.64 -26.86
N LEU A 796 -31.92 2.21 -28.05
CA LEU A 796 -30.99 1.70 -29.08
C LEU A 796 -30.36 2.83 -29.89
N THR A 797 -29.19 3.29 -29.42
CA THR A 797 -28.34 4.20 -30.20
C THR A 797 -27.50 3.43 -31.22
N ARG A 798 -27.09 4.09 -32.30
CA ARG A 798 -26.34 3.48 -33.42
C ARG A 798 -24.92 2.99 -33.07
N SER A 799 -24.40 3.24 -31.86
CA SER A 799 -22.96 3.12 -31.54
C SER A 799 -22.54 1.91 -30.69
N GLU A 800 -23.50 1.15 -30.15
CA GLU A 800 -23.26 0.03 -29.22
C GLU A 800 -24.03 -1.22 -29.70
N PRO A 801 -23.34 -2.33 -30.06
CA PRO A 801 -23.99 -3.53 -30.60
C PRO A 801 -24.54 -4.50 -29.54
N GLN A 802 -24.26 -4.25 -28.26
CA GLN A 802 -24.64 -5.10 -27.12
C GLN A 802 -25.06 -4.21 -25.94
N LEU A 803 -26.21 -4.51 -25.35
CA LEU A 803 -26.81 -3.74 -24.25
C LEU A 803 -27.44 -4.69 -23.21
N ALA A 804 -27.38 -4.32 -21.93
CA ALA A 804 -28.25 -4.88 -20.90
C ALA A 804 -29.04 -3.73 -20.24
N VAL A 805 -30.32 -3.90 -19.98
CA VAL A 805 -31.15 -2.95 -19.25
C VAL A 805 -31.50 -3.54 -17.89
N ARG A 806 -31.20 -2.81 -16.82
CA ARG A 806 -31.46 -3.21 -15.43
C ARG A 806 -32.14 -2.09 -14.68
N SER A 807 -33.31 -2.35 -14.12
CA SER A 807 -34.15 -1.36 -13.43
C SER A 807 -34.36 -0.06 -14.24
N GLY A 808 -34.58 -0.21 -15.55
CA GLY A 808 -34.71 0.90 -16.50
C GLY A 808 -33.40 1.57 -16.94
N ALA A 809 -32.24 1.19 -16.39
CA ALA A 809 -30.95 1.79 -16.70
C ALA A 809 -30.17 0.96 -17.76
N PRO A 810 -29.70 1.58 -18.87
CA PRO A 810 -28.82 0.93 -19.85
C PRO A 810 -27.41 0.68 -19.30
N ARG A 811 -26.84 -0.48 -19.62
CA ARG A 811 -25.44 -0.83 -19.39
C ARG A 811 -24.84 -1.49 -20.63
N VAL A 812 -23.59 -1.17 -20.93
CA VAL A 812 -22.84 -1.72 -22.07
C VAL A 812 -21.59 -2.47 -21.60
N PRO A 813 -21.22 -3.58 -22.25
CA PRO A 813 -20.08 -4.38 -21.82
C PRO A 813 -18.75 -3.72 -22.24
N ARG A 814 -17.78 -3.73 -21.33
CA ARG A 814 -16.40 -3.26 -21.52
C ARG A 814 -15.43 -4.24 -20.91
N LEU A 815 -14.37 -4.60 -21.63
CA LEU A 815 -13.26 -5.36 -21.06
C LEU A 815 -12.41 -4.42 -20.20
N VAL A 816 -12.13 -4.82 -18.96
CA VAL A 816 -11.26 -4.08 -18.03
C VAL A 816 -10.24 -5.04 -17.42
N ARG A 817 -9.03 -4.55 -17.15
CA ARG A 817 -8.01 -5.33 -16.42
C ARG A 817 -8.51 -5.67 -15.02
N THR A 818 -8.18 -6.86 -14.52
CA THR A 818 -8.48 -7.26 -13.15
C THR A 818 -7.27 -7.91 -12.51
N ALA A 819 -6.96 -7.55 -11.26
CA ALA A 819 -5.93 -8.22 -10.47
C ALA A 819 -6.53 -9.41 -9.72
N ALA A 820 -5.71 -10.43 -9.44
CA ALA A 820 -6.05 -11.43 -8.43
C ALA A 820 -6.09 -10.75 -7.05
N ARG A 821 -7.09 -11.08 -6.22
CA ARG A 821 -7.16 -10.64 -4.82
C ARG A 821 -6.76 -11.82 -3.96
N GLN A 822 -5.60 -11.75 -3.29
CA GLN A 822 -5.07 -12.89 -2.51
C GLN A 822 -6.00 -13.37 -1.38
N ASP A 823 -6.92 -12.51 -0.94
CA ASP A 823 -7.80 -12.72 0.23
C ASP A 823 -8.80 -13.90 0.13
N SER A 824 -9.09 -14.44 -1.07
CA SER A 824 -10.23 -15.33 -1.31
C SER A 824 -9.93 -16.80 -1.64
N TRP A 825 -8.69 -17.28 -1.48
CA TRP A 825 -8.37 -18.68 -1.79
C TRP A 825 -8.84 -19.67 -0.71
N ASN A 826 -9.89 -20.43 -1.01
CA ASN A 826 -10.12 -21.71 -0.35
C ASN A 826 -9.13 -22.73 -0.92
N ALA A 827 -8.09 -23.07 -0.16
CA ALA A 827 -7.11 -24.06 -0.56
C ALA A 827 -7.79 -25.37 -1.00
N LEU A 828 -7.40 -25.89 -2.18
CA LEU A 828 -7.83 -27.21 -2.64
C LEU A 828 -7.50 -28.26 -1.57
N ASP A 829 -8.49 -29.07 -1.20
CA ASP A 829 -8.29 -30.13 -0.22
C ASP A 829 -7.35 -31.19 -0.81
N ARG A 830 -6.14 -31.25 -0.26
CA ARG A 830 -5.07 -32.17 -0.69
C ARG A 830 -5.46 -33.64 -0.55
N ASN A 831 -6.39 -33.95 0.37
CA ASN A 831 -6.88 -35.30 0.65
C ASN A 831 -8.17 -35.64 -0.10
N GLY A 832 -8.81 -34.66 -0.75
CA GLY A 832 -10.00 -34.85 -1.57
C GLY A 832 -9.66 -35.22 -3.02
N THR A 833 -10.63 -35.79 -3.73
CA THR A 833 -10.51 -36.14 -5.15
C THR A 833 -10.85 -34.93 -6.04
N VAL A 834 -10.00 -34.68 -7.04
CA VAL A 834 -10.25 -33.69 -8.10
C VAL A 834 -10.57 -34.40 -9.42
N LEU A 835 -11.74 -34.10 -9.99
CA LEU A 835 -12.20 -34.62 -11.29
C LEU A 835 -11.75 -33.70 -12.44
N LEU A 836 -10.97 -34.21 -13.39
CA LEU A 836 -10.60 -33.50 -14.63
C LEU A 836 -11.29 -34.15 -15.84
N THR A 837 -12.27 -33.47 -16.42
CA THR A 837 -12.91 -33.93 -17.67
C THR A 837 -12.10 -33.46 -18.88
N GLY A 838 -11.83 -34.35 -19.83
CA GLY A 838 -10.79 -34.12 -20.83
C GLY A 838 -9.37 -34.23 -20.24
N GLY A 839 -9.21 -34.81 -19.04
CA GLY A 839 -7.95 -34.84 -18.29
C GLY A 839 -6.77 -35.52 -19.01
N THR A 840 -7.03 -36.38 -19.99
CA THR A 840 -6.00 -37.05 -20.81
C THR A 840 -5.61 -36.27 -22.08
N GLY A 841 -6.19 -35.08 -22.32
CA GLY A 841 -5.80 -34.18 -23.41
C GLY A 841 -4.62 -33.27 -23.02
N THR A 842 -4.06 -32.52 -23.98
CA THR A 842 -2.87 -31.68 -23.78
C THR A 842 -2.98 -30.76 -22.56
N LEU A 843 -4.01 -29.90 -22.52
CA LEU A 843 -4.27 -28.99 -21.39
C LEU A 843 -4.62 -29.76 -20.10
N GLY A 844 -5.38 -30.84 -20.20
CA GLY A 844 -5.72 -31.70 -19.06
C GLY A 844 -4.48 -32.27 -18.37
N SER A 845 -3.50 -32.70 -19.16
CA SER A 845 -2.22 -33.22 -18.65
C SER A 845 -1.34 -32.14 -18.01
N LEU A 846 -1.36 -30.90 -18.53
CA LEU A 846 -0.62 -29.78 -17.95
C LEU A 846 -1.23 -29.39 -16.60
N VAL A 847 -2.56 -29.26 -16.54
CA VAL A 847 -3.30 -28.93 -15.32
C VAL A 847 -3.18 -30.05 -14.28
N ALA A 848 -3.22 -31.32 -14.68
CA ALA A 848 -3.03 -32.45 -13.77
C ALA A 848 -1.65 -32.43 -13.08
N ARG A 849 -0.57 -32.15 -13.83
CA ARG A 849 0.78 -31.98 -13.24
C ARG A 849 0.80 -30.82 -12.25
N HIS A 850 0.30 -29.66 -12.66
CA HIS A 850 0.28 -28.43 -11.87
C HIS A 850 -0.48 -28.56 -10.55
N LEU A 851 -1.63 -29.23 -10.56
CA LEU A 851 -2.40 -29.53 -9.35
C LEU A 851 -1.62 -30.38 -8.33
N ILE A 852 -0.76 -31.29 -8.80
CA ILE A 852 0.07 -32.13 -7.91
C ILE A 852 1.30 -31.35 -7.43
N THR A 853 2.02 -30.69 -8.33
CA THR A 853 3.32 -30.08 -8.02
C THR A 853 3.21 -28.75 -7.27
N VAL A 854 2.20 -27.93 -7.60
CA VAL A 854 2.01 -26.59 -7.00
C VAL A 854 0.94 -26.62 -5.90
N HIS A 855 -0.22 -27.23 -6.16
CA HIS A 855 -1.32 -27.26 -5.18
C HIS A 855 -1.24 -28.44 -4.19
N GLY A 856 -0.41 -29.45 -4.48
CA GLY A 856 -0.20 -30.60 -3.60
C GLY A 856 -1.36 -31.60 -3.56
N VAL A 857 -2.23 -31.61 -4.58
CA VAL A 857 -3.36 -32.54 -4.73
C VAL A 857 -2.85 -33.98 -4.83
N ARG A 858 -3.47 -34.90 -4.08
CA ARG A 858 -3.06 -36.32 -4.02
C ARG A 858 -3.99 -37.30 -4.69
N HIS A 859 -5.22 -36.92 -5.06
CA HIS A 859 -6.19 -37.82 -5.66
C HIS A 859 -6.79 -37.19 -6.92
N LEU A 860 -6.49 -37.76 -8.10
CA LEU A 860 -7.01 -37.29 -9.39
C LEU A 860 -7.90 -38.35 -10.05
N LEU A 861 -9.06 -37.92 -10.54
CA LEU A 861 -9.93 -38.71 -11.41
C LEU A 861 -9.94 -38.07 -12.80
N LEU A 862 -9.27 -38.69 -13.76
CA LEU A 862 -9.18 -38.20 -15.15
C LEU A 862 -10.26 -38.88 -15.99
N ALA A 863 -11.23 -38.12 -16.47
CA ALA A 863 -12.31 -38.62 -17.32
C ALA A 863 -12.08 -38.24 -18.79
N SER A 864 -12.13 -39.21 -19.70
CA SER A 864 -12.10 -38.95 -21.15
C SER A 864 -12.97 -39.95 -21.91
N ARG A 865 -13.47 -39.59 -23.10
CA ARG A 865 -14.37 -40.45 -23.89
C ARG A 865 -13.77 -41.80 -24.30
N ARG A 866 -12.45 -41.97 -24.23
CA ARG A 866 -11.73 -43.20 -24.64
C ARG A 866 -10.87 -43.81 -23.53
N GLY A 867 -10.75 -43.17 -22.37
CA GLY A 867 -9.74 -43.51 -21.35
C GLY A 867 -8.30 -43.30 -21.87
N GLY A 868 -7.37 -44.12 -21.38
CA GLY A 868 -5.98 -44.19 -21.83
C GLY A 868 -5.01 -43.22 -21.12
N GLY A 869 -3.77 -43.15 -21.58
CA GLY A 869 -2.72 -42.31 -20.98
C GLY A 869 -1.93 -43.00 -19.87
N GLU A 870 -1.54 -44.26 -20.05
CA GLU A 870 -0.77 -45.05 -19.08
C GLU A 870 0.58 -44.39 -18.71
N ASP A 871 1.25 -43.76 -19.69
CA ASP A 871 2.46 -42.97 -19.46
C ASP A 871 2.19 -41.77 -18.54
N LEU A 872 1.07 -41.06 -18.76
CA LEU A 872 0.64 -39.92 -17.94
C LEU A 872 0.27 -40.39 -16.52
N VAL A 873 -0.41 -41.52 -16.37
CA VAL A 873 -0.69 -42.10 -15.04
C VAL A 873 0.62 -42.43 -14.31
N THR A 874 1.58 -43.05 -15.00
CA THR A 874 2.89 -43.40 -14.44
C THR A 874 3.64 -42.14 -13.99
N GLU A 875 3.67 -41.10 -14.83
CA GLU A 875 4.27 -39.80 -14.53
C GLU A 875 3.61 -39.13 -13.32
N LEU A 876 2.29 -38.92 -13.33
CA LEU A 876 1.56 -38.28 -12.23
C LEU A 876 1.66 -39.08 -10.92
N THR A 877 1.75 -40.42 -11.01
CA THR A 877 1.99 -41.28 -9.84
C THR A 877 3.39 -41.09 -9.26
N SER A 878 4.41 -40.94 -10.12
CA SER A 878 5.79 -40.62 -9.69
C SER A 878 5.92 -39.25 -9.02
N LEU A 879 5.04 -38.30 -9.36
CA LEU A 879 4.89 -37.00 -8.69
C LEU A 879 4.14 -37.10 -7.34
N GLY A 880 3.72 -38.30 -6.94
CA GLY A 880 3.15 -38.60 -5.63
C GLY A 880 1.63 -38.38 -5.55
N ALA A 881 0.89 -38.70 -6.61
CA ALA A 881 -0.58 -38.73 -6.59
C ALA A 881 -1.15 -40.11 -6.93
N THR A 882 -2.32 -40.41 -6.38
CA THR A 882 -3.16 -41.54 -6.80
C THR A 882 -4.02 -41.07 -7.97
N VAL A 883 -3.79 -41.65 -9.16
CA VAL A 883 -4.51 -41.26 -10.39
C VAL A 883 -5.38 -42.41 -10.88
N THR A 884 -6.69 -42.15 -11.02
CA THR A 884 -7.64 -43.05 -11.66
C THR A 884 -8.05 -42.47 -13.01
N VAL A 885 -8.05 -43.28 -14.06
CA VAL A 885 -8.53 -42.86 -15.39
C VAL A 885 -9.77 -43.66 -15.77
N GLU A 886 -10.81 -42.97 -16.23
CA GLU A 886 -12.09 -43.57 -16.58
C GLU A 886 -12.54 -43.18 -17.98
N ALA A 887 -13.05 -44.17 -18.71
CA ALA A 887 -13.69 -43.98 -20.01
C ALA A 887 -15.13 -43.47 -19.80
N CYS A 888 -15.35 -42.17 -19.93
CA CYS A 888 -16.64 -41.54 -19.70
C CYS A 888 -16.89 -40.40 -20.70
N ASP A 889 -18.07 -40.39 -21.33
CA ASP A 889 -18.60 -39.21 -22.01
C ASP A 889 -19.47 -38.42 -21.03
N VAL A 890 -19.02 -37.21 -20.67
CA VAL A 890 -19.73 -36.36 -19.72
C VAL A 890 -21.04 -35.79 -20.28
N ALA A 891 -21.24 -35.85 -21.60
CA ALA A 891 -22.52 -35.57 -22.23
C ALA A 891 -23.54 -36.73 -22.12
N ASP A 892 -23.19 -37.84 -21.47
CA ASP A 892 -24.13 -38.86 -21.00
C ASP A 892 -24.30 -38.69 -19.47
N ARG A 893 -25.53 -38.35 -19.07
CA ARG A 893 -25.90 -38.12 -17.67
C ARG A 893 -25.70 -39.36 -16.81
N GLU A 894 -26.08 -40.54 -17.30
CA GLU A 894 -25.97 -41.76 -16.53
C GLU A 894 -24.52 -42.22 -16.43
N ALA A 895 -23.72 -42.06 -17.49
CA ALA A 895 -22.29 -42.32 -17.44
C ALA A 895 -21.60 -41.41 -16.43
N THR A 896 -21.97 -40.12 -16.41
CA THR A 896 -21.48 -39.15 -15.42
C THR A 896 -21.89 -39.52 -14.00
N ALA A 897 -23.14 -39.92 -13.76
CA ALA A 897 -23.60 -40.37 -12.45
C ALA A 897 -22.85 -41.65 -11.98
N ARG A 898 -22.62 -42.61 -12.88
CA ARG A 898 -21.83 -43.82 -12.60
C ARG A 898 -20.36 -43.51 -12.32
N LEU A 899 -19.78 -42.50 -12.97
CA LEU A 899 -18.41 -42.02 -12.71
C LEU A 899 -18.29 -41.41 -11.31
N LEU A 900 -19.19 -40.48 -10.97
CA LEU A 900 -19.20 -39.81 -9.67
C LEU A 900 -19.44 -40.81 -8.52
N GLY A 901 -20.30 -41.80 -8.71
CA GLY A 901 -20.55 -42.87 -7.73
C GLY A 901 -19.38 -43.84 -7.49
N ARG A 902 -18.25 -43.71 -8.20
CA ARG A 902 -17.00 -44.46 -7.94
C ARG A 902 -16.00 -43.70 -7.05
N VAL A 903 -16.24 -42.42 -6.74
CA VAL A 903 -15.34 -41.65 -5.87
C VAL A 903 -15.36 -42.23 -4.45
N PRO A 904 -14.21 -42.61 -3.85
CA PRO A 904 -14.19 -43.20 -2.52
C PRO A 904 -14.70 -42.25 -1.43
N ALA A 905 -15.50 -42.76 -0.49
CA ALA A 905 -15.98 -41.96 0.65
C ALA A 905 -14.85 -41.48 1.59
N GLU A 906 -13.70 -42.17 1.58
CA GLU A 906 -12.48 -41.78 2.30
C GLU A 906 -11.78 -40.56 1.68
N HIS A 907 -11.98 -40.33 0.38
CA HIS A 907 -11.36 -39.27 -0.43
C HIS A 907 -12.44 -38.57 -1.28
N PRO A 908 -13.40 -37.86 -0.64
CA PRO A 908 -14.59 -37.34 -1.31
C PRO A 908 -14.25 -36.37 -2.44
N LEU A 909 -15.19 -36.17 -3.37
CA LEU A 909 -15.02 -35.20 -4.45
C LEU A 909 -15.01 -33.78 -3.88
N THR A 910 -13.90 -33.06 -4.05
CA THR A 910 -13.74 -31.69 -3.54
C THR A 910 -13.55 -30.65 -4.65
N ALA A 911 -13.13 -31.05 -5.86
CA ALA A 911 -13.12 -30.13 -6.98
C ALA A 911 -13.42 -30.80 -8.34
N VAL A 912 -13.96 -29.99 -9.25
CA VAL A 912 -14.22 -30.35 -10.65
C VAL A 912 -13.50 -29.35 -11.55
N VAL A 913 -12.78 -29.84 -12.56
CA VAL A 913 -12.18 -29.05 -13.64
C VAL A 913 -12.72 -29.60 -14.96
N HIS A 914 -13.49 -28.80 -15.68
CA HIS A 914 -14.15 -29.19 -16.91
C HIS A 914 -13.40 -28.64 -18.13
N LEU A 915 -12.58 -29.49 -18.77
CA LEU A 915 -11.81 -29.16 -19.99
C LEU A 915 -12.35 -29.86 -21.25
N ALA A 916 -13.45 -30.61 -21.15
CA ALA A 916 -14.02 -31.33 -22.28
C ALA A 916 -14.50 -30.35 -23.38
N GLY A 917 -14.09 -30.62 -24.62
CA GLY A 917 -14.45 -29.80 -25.79
C GLY A 917 -13.96 -30.41 -27.10
N VAL A 918 -14.51 -29.90 -28.20
CA VAL A 918 -14.08 -30.15 -29.59
C VAL A 918 -14.30 -28.88 -30.40
N LEU A 919 -13.69 -28.81 -31.59
CA LEU A 919 -13.86 -27.73 -32.56
C LEU A 919 -14.41 -28.30 -33.88
N ASP A 920 -15.23 -27.50 -34.56
CA ASP A 920 -15.89 -27.79 -35.85
C ASP A 920 -16.31 -26.43 -36.44
N ASP A 921 -15.29 -25.62 -36.79
CA ASP A 921 -15.44 -24.21 -37.16
C ASP A 921 -16.19 -24.05 -38.50
N GLY A 922 -17.01 -23.00 -38.61
CA GLY A 922 -17.80 -22.66 -39.80
C GLY A 922 -18.48 -21.30 -39.67
N LEU A 923 -18.74 -20.64 -40.80
CA LEU A 923 -19.47 -19.35 -40.84
C LEU A 923 -20.93 -19.52 -40.41
N VAL A 924 -21.50 -18.50 -39.78
CA VAL A 924 -22.89 -18.52 -39.30
C VAL A 924 -23.89 -18.74 -40.44
N GLU A 925 -23.64 -18.19 -41.64
CA GLU A 925 -24.49 -18.37 -42.82
C GLU A 925 -24.59 -19.83 -43.32
N THR A 926 -23.60 -20.67 -43.04
CA THR A 926 -23.51 -22.06 -43.56
C THR A 926 -23.39 -23.14 -42.49
N MET A 927 -23.30 -22.76 -41.22
CA MET A 927 -23.20 -23.66 -40.08
C MET A 927 -24.42 -24.58 -40.00
N SER A 928 -24.20 -25.89 -40.01
CA SER A 928 -25.28 -26.87 -39.86
C SER A 928 -25.61 -27.15 -38.38
N PRO A 929 -26.87 -27.51 -38.05
CA PRO A 929 -27.24 -27.91 -36.70
C PRO A 929 -26.38 -29.05 -36.14
N ALA A 930 -25.94 -29.99 -36.99
CA ALA A 930 -25.08 -31.09 -36.58
C ALA A 930 -23.66 -30.65 -36.14
N GLN A 931 -23.12 -29.57 -36.73
CA GLN A 931 -21.85 -28.97 -36.29
C GLN A 931 -22.03 -28.15 -35.01
N LEU A 932 -23.18 -27.51 -34.83
CA LEU A 932 -23.54 -26.81 -33.60
C LEU A 932 -23.68 -27.79 -32.42
N ASP A 933 -24.43 -28.88 -32.58
CA ASP A 933 -24.56 -29.97 -31.60
C ASP A 933 -23.20 -30.60 -31.25
N ARG A 934 -22.33 -30.87 -32.24
CA ARG A 934 -21.04 -31.53 -32.01
C ARG A 934 -20.14 -30.77 -31.04
N VAL A 935 -20.11 -29.44 -31.14
CA VAL A 935 -19.28 -28.55 -30.32
C VAL A 935 -19.94 -28.20 -28.99
N THR A 936 -21.25 -27.94 -29.00
CA THR A 936 -21.97 -27.56 -27.78
C THR A 936 -22.10 -28.72 -26.80
N ARG A 937 -22.47 -29.91 -27.26
CA ARG A 937 -22.77 -31.08 -26.41
C ARG A 937 -21.70 -31.44 -25.36
N PRO A 938 -20.40 -31.60 -25.67
CA PRO A 938 -19.40 -31.93 -24.64
C PRO A 938 -19.14 -30.80 -23.62
N LYS A 939 -19.46 -29.54 -23.98
CA LYS A 939 -19.30 -28.37 -23.11
C LYS A 939 -20.56 -28.10 -22.29
N ILE A 940 -21.70 -27.87 -22.95
CA ILE A 940 -23.00 -27.53 -22.35
C ILE A 940 -23.54 -28.71 -21.56
N ASP A 941 -23.91 -29.83 -22.20
CA ASP A 941 -24.48 -31.00 -21.51
C ASP A 941 -23.54 -31.51 -20.42
N GLY A 942 -22.24 -31.59 -20.72
CA GLY A 942 -21.21 -31.97 -19.75
C GLY A 942 -21.21 -31.09 -18.50
N ALA A 943 -21.21 -29.76 -18.66
CA ALA A 943 -21.21 -28.86 -17.53
C ALA A 943 -22.55 -28.82 -16.78
N VAL A 944 -23.69 -28.99 -17.47
CA VAL A 944 -25.02 -29.13 -16.84
C VAL A 944 -25.10 -30.40 -16.00
N HIS A 945 -24.69 -31.55 -16.54
CA HIS A 945 -24.68 -32.82 -15.80
C HIS A 945 -23.76 -32.73 -14.57
N LEU A 946 -22.56 -32.17 -14.71
CA LEU A 946 -21.67 -31.94 -13.57
C LEU A 946 -22.30 -30.98 -12.55
N HIS A 947 -22.90 -29.87 -12.99
CA HIS A 947 -23.56 -28.91 -12.10
C HIS A 947 -24.67 -29.57 -11.27
N GLU A 948 -25.57 -30.32 -11.91
CA GLU A 948 -26.72 -30.93 -11.25
C GLU A 948 -26.33 -32.12 -10.35
N LEU A 949 -25.46 -33.01 -10.84
CA LEU A 949 -25.05 -34.21 -10.10
C LEU A 949 -24.12 -33.90 -8.91
N THR A 950 -23.38 -32.78 -8.95
CA THR A 950 -22.52 -32.34 -7.84
C THR A 950 -23.14 -31.26 -6.94
N ARG A 951 -24.42 -30.92 -7.12
CA ARG A 951 -25.08 -29.79 -6.42
C ARG A 951 -25.09 -29.94 -4.89
N GLN A 952 -25.07 -31.17 -4.38
CA GLN A 952 -25.05 -31.48 -2.93
C GLN A 952 -23.64 -31.79 -2.40
N GLU A 953 -22.64 -31.85 -3.28
CA GLU A 953 -21.26 -32.13 -2.90
C GLU A 953 -20.59 -30.88 -2.31
N LYS A 954 -19.74 -31.06 -1.29
CA LYS A 954 -19.01 -29.97 -0.64
C LYS A 954 -17.76 -29.58 -1.42
N LEU A 955 -17.96 -29.18 -2.67
CA LEU A 955 -16.86 -28.72 -3.52
C LEU A 955 -16.23 -27.44 -2.94
N THR A 956 -14.92 -27.32 -3.08
CA THR A 956 -14.17 -26.07 -2.87
C THR A 956 -13.95 -25.31 -4.18
N ALA A 957 -13.87 -26.02 -5.32
CA ALA A 957 -13.70 -25.43 -6.65
C ALA A 957 -14.52 -26.13 -7.76
N PHE A 958 -15.00 -25.36 -8.72
CA PHE A 958 -15.67 -25.85 -9.93
C PHE A 958 -15.21 -25.00 -11.13
N VAL A 959 -14.17 -25.45 -11.81
CA VAL A 959 -13.42 -24.68 -12.80
C VAL A 959 -13.90 -25.05 -14.20
N LEU A 960 -14.42 -24.07 -14.94
CA LEU A 960 -14.89 -24.24 -16.32
C LEU A 960 -13.85 -23.65 -17.28
N PHE A 961 -13.27 -24.48 -18.14
CA PHE A 961 -12.38 -24.00 -19.21
C PHE A 961 -13.24 -23.48 -20.36
N SER A 962 -13.51 -22.18 -20.31
CA SER A 962 -14.18 -21.40 -21.36
C SER A 962 -13.14 -20.94 -22.41
N ALA A 963 -13.54 -20.05 -23.33
CA ALA A 963 -12.66 -19.48 -24.33
C ALA A 963 -13.01 -18.02 -24.62
N ALA A 964 -12.00 -17.20 -24.89
CA ALA A 964 -12.12 -15.80 -25.27
C ALA A 964 -13.09 -15.60 -26.46
N ALA A 965 -13.24 -16.58 -27.35
CA ALA A 965 -14.21 -16.58 -28.45
C ALA A 965 -15.67 -16.38 -27.98
N GLY A 966 -16.06 -16.87 -26.80
CA GLY A 966 -17.40 -16.64 -26.23
C GLY A 966 -17.66 -15.20 -25.79
N VAL A 967 -16.58 -14.46 -25.47
CA VAL A 967 -16.63 -13.06 -25.01
C VAL A 967 -16.48 -12.08 -26.18
N PHE A 968 -15.50 -12.31 -27.07
CA PHE A 968 -15.24 -11.42 -28.21
C PHE A 968 -16.11 -11.70 -29.44
N GLY A 969 -16.56 -12.94 -29.64
CA GLY A 969 -17.17 -13.39 -30.89
C GLY A 969 -16.14 -13.52 -32.00
N ARG A 970 -15.62 -14.73 -32.24
CA ARG A 970 -14.68 -14.99 -33.34
C ARG A 970 -15.43 -15.41 -34.61
N GLN A 971 -15.04 -14.83 -35.75
CA GLN A 971 -15.56 -15.22 -37.06
C GLN A 971 -15.29 -16.71 -37.33
N GLY A 972 -16.27 -17.43 -37.85
CA GLY A 972 -16.19 -18.87 -38.10
C GLY A 972 -16.35 -19.74 -36.84
N GLN A 973 -16.66 -19.17 -35.68
CA GLN A 973 -16.70 -19.92 -34.40
C GLN A 973 -18.03 -19.77 -33.65
N GLY A 974 -19.16 -19.57 -34.34
CA GLY A 974 -20.47 -19.37 -33.68
C GLY A 974 -20.88 -20.47 -32.70
N ASN A 975 -20.66 -21.74 -33.04
CA ASN A 975 -20.92 -22.88 -32.18
C ASN A 975 -19.99 -22.95 -30.95
N TYR A 976 -18.70 -22.66 -31.13
CA TYR A 976 -17.72 -22.63 -30.05
C TYR A 976 -17.95 -21.43 -29.13
N ALA A 977 -18.26 -20.26 -29.67
CA ALA A 977 -18.61 -19.07 -28.91
C ALA A 977 -19.88 -19.31 -28.08
N ALA A 978 -20.92 -19.92 -28.65
CA ALA A 978 -22.13 -20.33 -27.94
C ALA A 978 -21.83 -21.27 -26.77
N ALA A 979 -21.05 -22.33 -27.02
CA ALA A 979 -20.69 -23.31 -26.00
C ALA A 979 -19.92 -22.69 -24.82
N ASN A 980 -19.02 -21.72 -25.09
CA ASN A 980 -18.21 -21.08 -24.06
C ASN A 980 -18.96 -19.97 -23.30
N ALA A 981 -19.78 -19.16 -23.98
CA ALA A 981 -20.64 -18.17 -23.32
C ALA A 981 -21.64 -18.82 -22.35
N PHE A 982 -22.11 -20.04 -22.64
CA PHE A 982 -22.89 -20.84 -21.70
C PHE A 982 -22.08 -21.22 -20.44
N LEU A 983 -20.80 -21.59 -20.58
CA LEU A 983 -19.93 -21.89 -19.42
C LEU A 983 -19.69 -20.66 -18.55
N ASP A 984 -19.48 -19.49 -19.17
CA ASP A 984 -19.33 -18.22 -18.47
C ASP A 984 -20.59 -17.89 -17.64
N GLY A 985 -21.77 -18.03 -18.24
CA GLY A 985 -23.05 -17.85 -17.56
C GLY A 985 -23.29 -18.87 -16.45
N LEU A 986 -22.94 -20.15 -16.66
CA LEU A 986 -23.11 -21.20 -15.66
C LEU A 986 -22.24 -20.96 -14.42
N ALA A 987 -21.04 -20.40 -14.57
CA ALA A 987 -20.21 -20.02 -13.43
C ALA A 987 -20.84 -18.86 -12.62
N GLN A 988 -21.38 -17.85 -13.31
CA GLN A 988 -22.14 -16.76 -12.68
C GLN A 988 -23.35 -17.31 -11.91
N HIS A 989 -24.17 -18.15 -12.53
CA HIS A 989 -25.33 -18.78 -11.90
C HIS A 989 -24.97 -19.59 -10.65
N ARG A 990 -23.92 -20.42 -10.73
CA ARG A 990 -23.42 -21.18 -9.57
C ARG A 990 -23.01 -20.27 -8.42
N ARG A 991 -22.22 -19.21 -8.70
CA ARG A 991 -21.75 -18.24 -7.70
C ARG A 991 -22.91 -17.47 -7.05
N ALA A 992 -23.90 -17.02 -7.83
CA ALA A 992 -25.10 -16.36 -7.31
C ALA A 992 -25.95 -17.28 -6.41
N ASN A 993 -25.96 -18.59 -6.71
CA ASN A 993 -26.62 -19.62 -5.91
C ASN A 993 -25.74 -20.19 -4.76
N GLY A 994 -24.64 -19.52 -4.41
CA GLY A 994 -23.77 -19.88 -3.27
C GLY A 994 -22.90 -21.12 -3.49
N LEU A 995 -22.81 -21.63 -4.72
CA LEU A 995 -21.94 -22.74 -5.09
C LEU A 995 -20.61 -22.21 -5.64
N PRO A 996 -19.47 -22.89 -5.42
CA PRO A 996 -18.21 -22.51 -6.05
C PRO A 996 -18.33 -22.65 -7.57
N ALA A 997 -17.81 -21.67 -8.29
CA ALA A 997 -17.49 -21.76 -9.71
C ALA A 997 -16.55 -20.62 -10.15
N VAL A 998 -15.70 -20.90 -11.14
CA VAL A 998 -14.99 -19.91 -11.95
C VAL A 998 -14.92 -20.40 -13.40
N ALA A 999 -15.32 -19.56 -14.35
CA ALA A 999 -15.09 -19.77 -15.77
C ALA A 999 -13.87 -18.96 -16.22
N VAL A 1000 -12.90 -19.62 -16.85
CA VAL A 1000 -11.73 -18.95 -17.43
C VAL A 1000 -11.83 -19.00 -18.94
N ALA A 1001 -12.13 -17.85 -19.55
CA ALA A 1001 -12.20 -17.62 -20.97
C ALA A 1001 -10.80 -17.43 -21.55
N TRP A 1002 -10.17 -18.55 -21.91
CA TRP A 1002 -8.78 -18.59 -22.39
C TRP A 1002 -8.57 -17.96 -23.77
N GLY A 1003 -7.50 -17.20 -23.90
CA GLY A 1003 -6.85 -16.92 -25.19
C GLY A 1003 -6.17 -18.16 -25.77
N LEU A 1004 -5.43 -17.98 -26.87
CA LEU A 1004 -4.68 -19.07 -27.50
C LEU A 1004 -3.55 -19.55 -26.56
N TRP A 1005 -3.37 -20.86 -26.44
CA TRP A 1005 -2.19 -21.46 -25.80
C TRP A 1005 -1.18 -21.90 -26.86
N ASP A 1006 0.11 -21.65 -26.60
CA ASP A 1006 1.23 -22.13 -27.42
C ASP A 1006 1.54 -23.60 -27.13
N GLY A 1007 2.06 -24.31 -28.14
CA GLY A 1007 2.23 -25.76 -28.18
C GLY A 1007 1.27 -26.44 -29.15
N GLY A 1008 1.81 -26.87 -30.30
CA GLY A 1008 1.07 -27.44 -31.43
C GLY A 1008 0.51 -28.86 -31.24
N GLY A 1009 -0.04 -29.18 -30.06
CA GLY A 1009 -0.62 -30.49 -29.74
C GLY A 1009 -2.07 -30.38 -29.27
N GLY A 1010 -3.01 -30.98 -30.01
CA GLY A 1010 -4.44 -31.04 -29.65
C GLY A 1010 -5.29 -30.04 -30.41
N MET A 1011 -6.15 -29.28 -29.71
CA MET A 1011 -7.13 -28.36 -30.32
C MET A 1011 -6.50 -27.20 -31.12
N THR A 1012 -5.20 -26.94 -31.00
CA THR A 1012 -4.47 -25.92 -31.76
C THR A 1012 -3.71 -26.47 -32.98
N GLY A 1013 -3.59 -27.80 -33.10
CA GLY A 1013 -2.73 -28.47 -34.10
C GLY A 1013 -3.25 -28.46 -35.55
N HIS A 1014 -4.32 -27.71 -35.84
CA HIS A 1014 -4.87 -27.52 -37.19
C HIS A 1014 -4.80 -26.07 -37.67
N LEU A 1015 -4.24 -25.15 -36.87
CA LEU A 1015 -4.06 -23.75 -37.23
C LEU A 1015 -2.92 -23.60 -38.23
N THR A 1016 -3.14 -22.83 -39.29
CA THR A 1016 -2.12 -22.49 -40.30
C THR A 1016 -1.27 -21.29 -39.86
N ASP A 1017 -0.12 -21.07 -40.50
CA ASP A 1017 0.66 -19.84 -40.29
C ASP A 1017 -0.17 -18.56 -40.55
N THR A 1018 -1.10 -18.63 -41.52
CA THR A 1018 -2.05 -17.56 -41.83
C THR A 1018 -3.03 -17.31 -40.67
N ASP A 1019 -3.49 -18.35 -39.97
CA ASP A 1019 -4.32 -18.21 -38.77
C ASP A 1019 -3.57 -17.51 -37.64
N ILE A 1020 -2.33 -17.91 -37.39
CA ILE A 1020 -1.47 -17.33 -36.35
C ILE A 1020 -1.16 -15.87 -36.67
N ALA A 1021 -0.81 -15.56 -37.92
CA ALA A 1021 -0.58 -14.19 -38.39
C ALA A 1021 -1.84 -13.32 -38.25
N ARG A 1022 -3.02 -13.85 -38.59
CA ARG A 1022 -4.30 -13.17 -38.41
C ARG A 1022 -4.61 -12.88 -36.93
N MET A 1023 -4.35 -13.82 -36.02
CA MET A 1023 -4.55 -13.62 -34.58
C MET A 1023 -3.64 -12.51 -34.02
N ARG A 1024 -2.35 -12.51 -34.38
CA ARG A 1024 -1.41 -11.44 -34.01
C ARG A 1024 -1.93 -10.06 -34.46
N ARG A 1025 -2.43 -9.95 -35.69
CA ARG A 1025 -3.05 -8.70 -36.21
C ARG A 1025 -4.34 -8.29 -35.52
N SER A 1026 -5.09 -9.23 -34.91
CA SER A 1026 -6.24 -8.92 -34.07
C SER A 1026 -5.86 -8.47 -32.64
N GLY A 1027 -4.56 -8.36 -32.34
CA GLY A 1027 -4.04 -7.98 -31.02
C GLY A 1027 -4.13 -9.10 -29.98
N MET A 1028 -4.26 -10.37 -30.39
CA MET A 1028 -4.30 -11.52 -29.48
C MET A 1028 -3.10 -12.43 -29.74
N LEU A 1029 -2.23 -12.55 -28.74
CA LEU A 1029 -1.01 -13.36 -28.76
C LEU A 1029 -1.23 -14.71 -28.06
N ALA A 1030 -0.35 -15.68 -28.34
CA ALA A 1030 -0.38 -16.98 -27.69
C ALA A 1030 0.25 -16.90 -26.28
N LEU A 1031 -0.35 -17.63 -25.33
CA LEU A 1031 0.15 -17.84 -23.97
C LEU A 1031 1.06 -19.06 -23.92
N ALA A 1032 2.27 -18.93 -23.40
CA ALA A 1032 3.10 -20.09 -23.13
C ALA A 1032 2.45 -20.99 -22.04
N PRO A 1033 2.69 -22.32 -22.04
CA PRO A 1033 2.07 -23.22 -21.04
C PRO A 1033 2.30 -22.81 -19.59
N ALA A 1034 3.47 -22.27 -19.25
CA ALA A 1034 3.77 -21.77 -17.91
C ALA A 1034 3.00 -20.48 -17.57
N GLU A 1035 2.83 -19.57 -18.55
CA GLU A 1035 2.03 -18.36 -18.39
C GLU A 1035 0.55 -18.72 -18.18
N GLY A 1036 0.02 -19.66 -18.98
CA GLY A 1036 -1.35 -20.16 -18.84
C GLY A 1036 -1.63 -20.83 -17.50
N LEU A 1037 -0.68 -21.59 -16.94
CA LEU A 1037 -0.82 -22.19 -15.61
C LEU A 1037 -0.75 -21.14 -14.48
N ALA A 1038 0.13 -20.13 -14.58
CA ALA A 1038 0.15 -19.02 -13.63
C ALA A 1038 -1.14 -18.17 -13.68
N LEU A 1039 -1.74 -18.03 -14.86
CA LEU A 1039 -3.05 -17.39 -15.03
C LEU A 1039 -4.20 -18.23 -14.47
N LEU A 1040 -4.09 -19.57 -14.48
CA LEU A 1040 -5.06 -20.45 -13.83
C LEU A 1040 -5.06 -20.22 -12.32
N ASP A 1041 -3.87 -20.17 -11.70
CA ASP A 1041 -3.74 -19.88 -10.26
C ASP A 1041 -4.28 -18.49 -9.91
N ALA A 1042 -3.94 -17.47 -10.71
CA ALA A 1042 -4.42 -16.11 -10.48
C ALA A 1042 -5.95 -15.97 -10.68
N ALA A 1043 -6.53 -16.69 -11.65
CA ALA A 1043 -7.98 -16.74 -11.86
C ALA A 1043 -8.71 -17.54 -10.76
N LEU A 1044 -8.09 -18.58 -10.21
CA LEU A 1044 -8.61 -19.39 -9.11
C LEU A 1044 -8.75 -18.62 -7.79
N VAL A 1045 -7.88 -17.64 -7.57
CA VAL A 1045 -7.86 -16.79 -6.37
C VAL A 1045 -8.71 -15.52 -6.53
N ALA A 1046 -8.92 -15.07 -7.77
CA ALA A 1046 -9.76 -13.92 -8.09
C ALA A 1046 -11.25 -14.16 -7.74
N ALA A 1047 -11.89 -13.20 -7.06
CA ALA A 1047 -13.28 -13.28 -6.60
C ALA A 1047 -14.36 -13.16 -7.72
N GLU A 1048 -13.97 -13.32 -8.98
CA GLU A 1048 -14.79 -13.07 -10.18
C GLU A 1048 -15.31 -14.41 -10.76
N PRO A 1049 -16.62 -14.57 -11.02
CA PRO A 1049 -17.19 -15.81 -11.53
C PRO A 1049 -16.78 -16.15 -12.97
N ALA A 1050 -16.42 -15.14 -13.78
CA ALA A 1050 -16.01 -15.30 -15.17
C ALA A 1050 -14.89 -14.31 -15.51
N ILE A 1051 -13.75 -14.84 -15.97
CA ILE A 1051 -12.49 -14.12 -16.18
C ILE A 1051 -11.97 -14.42 -17.58
N VAL A 1052 -11.45 -13.42 -18.29
CA VAL A 1052 -10.73 -13.59 -19.55
C VAL A 1052 -9.23 -13.64 -19.25
N ALA A 1053 -8.57 -14.72 -19.66
CA ALA A 1053 -7.13 -14.92 -19.51
C ALA A 1053 -6.49 -14.95 -20.91
N ALA A 1054 -5.98 -13.81 -21.37
CA ALA A 1054 -5.50 -13.62 -22.74
C ALA A 1054 -4.34 -12.61 -22.84
N HIS A 1055 -3.35 -12.91 -23.68
CA HIS A 1055 -2.27 -11.98 -23.99
C HIS A 1055 -2.77 -10.99 -25.06
N LEU A 1056 -3.05 -9.75 -24.67
CA LEU A 1056 -3.50 -8.68 -25.59
C LEU A 1056 -2.36 -7.70 -25.89
N ASP A 1057 -2.10 -7.46 -27.18
CA ASP A 1057 -1.15 -6.44 -27.67
C ASP A 1057 -1.88 -5.09 -27.88
N PRO A 1058 -1.60 -4.05 -27.07
CA PRO A 1058 -2.23 -2.74 -27.22
C PRO A 1058 -1.72 -1.92 -28.42
N ALA A 1059 -0.64 -2.32 -29.07
CA ALA A 1059 -0.11 -1.64 -30.26
C ALA A 1059 -0.91 -2.05 -31.51
N ALA A 1060 -1.07 -3.35 -31.76
CA ALA A 1060 -1.92 -3.88 -32.83
C ALA A 1060 -3.37 -3.37 -32.79
N LEU A 1061 -3.89 -3.05 -31.60
CA LEU A 1061 -5.23 -2.50 -31.40
C LEU A 1061 -5.39 -1.01 -31.77
N ARG A 1062 -4.31 -0.26 -32.07
CA ARG A 1062 -4.38 1.18 -32.41
C ARG A 1062 -4.62 1.46 -33.90
N ASP A 1063 -4.20 0.55 -34.77
CA ASP A 1063 -4.24 0.74 -36.23
C ASP A 1063 -5.55 0.29 -36.89
N THR A 1064 -6.55 -0.09 -36.09
CA THR A 1064 -7.88 -0.52 -36.55
C THR A 1064 -9.01 0.16 -35.77
N ALA A 1065 -10.25 0.05 -36.25
CA ALA A 1065 -11.42 0.59 -35.56
C ALA A 1065 -11.69 -0.21 -34.27
N VAL A 1066 -11.29 0.34 -33.12
CA VAL A 1066 -11.35 -0.33 -31.80
C VAL A 1066 -12.75 -0.91 -31.51
N PRO A 1067 -12.88 -2.25 -31.37
CA PRO A 1067 -14.14 -2.91 -31.02
C PRO A 1067 -14.77 -2.35 -29.75
N ALA A 1068 -16.11 -2.28 -29.70
CA ALA A 1068 -16.84 -1.62 -28.60
C ALA A 1068 -16.45 -2.14 -27.20
N LEU A 1069 -16.25 -3.45 -27.08
CA LEU A 1069 -15.80 -4.11 -25.86
C LEU A 1069 -14.40 -3.65 -25.40
N LEU A 1070 -13.47 -3.40 -26.34
CA LEU A 1070 -12.08 -3.02 -26.05
C LEU A 1070 -11.88 -1.53 -25.77
N ARG A 1071 -12.90 -0.69 -25.98
CA ARG A 1071 -12.86 0.76 -25.70
C ARG A 1071 -12.50 1.10 -24.24
N GLY A 1072 -12.70 0.17 -23.30
CA GLY A 1072 -12.30 0.32 -21.89
C GLY A 1072 -10.79 0.16 -21.61
N LEU A 1073 -10.02 -0.38 -22.56
CA LEU A 1073 -8.57 -0.61 -22.42
C LEU A 1073 -7.71 0.43 -23.16
N VAL A 1074 -8.32 1.31 -23.96
CA VAL A 1074 -7.61 2.30 -24.78
C VAL A 1074 -7.97 3.71 -24.32
N SER A 1075 -7.08 4.33 -23.54
CA SER A 1075 -7.18 5.73 -23.14
C SER A 1075 -7.00 6.65 -24.35
N LEU A 1076 -8.08 6.96 -25.06
CA LEU A 1076 -8.07 8.02 -26.06
C LEU A 1076 -7.91 9.37 -25.34
N PRO A 1077 -6.93 10.23 -25.73
CA PRO A 1077 -6.77 11.53 -25.11
C PRO A 1077 -8.04 12.36 -25.31
N ALA A 1078 -8.51 12.99 -24.23
CA ALA A 1078 -9.70 13.81 -24.25
C ALA A 1078 -9.57 14.89 -25.33
N ARG A 1079 -10.51 14.91 -26.29
CA ARG A 1079 -10.58 15.95 -27.32
C ARG A 1079 -10.81 17.30 -26.64
N ALA A 1080 -9.75 18.09 -26.50
CA ALA A 1080 -9.85 19.50 -26.17
C ALA A 1080 -10.77 20.18 -27.19
N ALA A 1081 -11.69 21.02 -26.71
CA ALA A 1081 -12.61 21.76 -27.56
C ALA A 1081 -11.82 22.64 -28.56
N PRO A 1082 -12.28 22.75 -29.82
CA PRO A 1082 -11.52 23.46 -30.86
C PRO A 1082 -11.46 24.95 -30.56
N ARG A 1083 -10.31 25.42 -30.04
CA ARG A 1083 -10.03 26.85 -29.92
C ARG A 1083 -9.58 27.36 -31.28
N ALA A 1084 -10.37 28.25 -31.88
CA ALA A 1084 -10.06 28.85 -33.17
C ALA A 1084 -8.71 29.60 -33.12
N ALA A 1085 -7.80 29.27 -34.04
CA ALA A 1085 -6.54 29.98 -34.26
C ALA A 1085 -6.36 30.21 -35.77
N ALA A 1086 -5.85 31.38 -36.12
CA ALA A 1086 -5.69 31.85 -37.49
C ALA A 1086 -4.51 31.17 -38.23
N PRO A 1087 -4.48 31.17 -39.57
CA PRO A 1087 -3.52 30.37 -40.34
C PRO A 1087 -2.13 31.03 -40.44
N SER A 1088 -1.09 30.20 -40.47
CA SER A 1088 0.28 30.56 -40.85
C SER A 1088 0.80 29.58 -41.91
N PRO A 1089 1.60 30.00 -42.90
CA PRO A 1089 1.96 29.16 -44.04
C PRO A 1089 3.34 28.50 -43.90
N HIS A 1090 3.40 27.15 -44.03
CA HIS A 1090 4.39 26.35 -44.78
C HIS A 1090 4.15 24.84 -44.54
N PRO A 1091 4.68 23.91 -45.36
CA PRO A 1091 3.89 22.77 -45.83
C PRO A 1091 3.88 21.55 -44.90
N ALA A 1092 2.73 20.88 -44.85
CA ALA A 1092 2.55 19.60 -44.18
C ALA A 1092 2.80 18.42 -45.14
N ALA A 1093 3.44 17.36 -44.64
CA ALA A 1093 3.54 16.07 -45.32
C ALA A 1093 2.82 14.98 -44.50
N ALA A 1094 1.95 14.23 -45.17
CA ALA A 1094 1.48 12.89 -44.80
C ALA A 1094 0.83 12.65 -43.41
N ARG A 1095 -0.38 13.18 -43.21
CA ARG A 1095 -1.52 12.32 -42.82
C ARG A 1095 -2.62 12.52 -43.85
N GLY A 1096 -2.63 11.66 -44.87
CA GLY A 1096 -3.53 11.80 -46.00
C GLY A 1096 -4.96 11.37 -45.68
N THR A 1097 -5.91 12.28 -45.84
CA THR A 1097 -7.22 11.88 -46.37
C THR A 1097 -6.99 11.35 -47.77
N SER A 1098 -6.88 10.03 -47.91
CA SER A 1098 -6.88 9.40 -49.24
C SER A 1098 -8.23 9.70 -49.89
N VAL A 1099 -8.20 10.37 -51.06
CA VAL A 1099 -9.39 10.46 -51.89
C VAL A 1099 -9.63 9.05 -52.42
N LEU A 1100 -10.74 8.43 -52.02
CA LEU A 1100 -11.10 7.08 -52.46
C LEU A 1100 -11.05 7.03 -53.99
N PRO A 1101 -10.21 6.18 -54.60
CA PRO A 1101 -10.16 6.10 -56.06
C PRO A 1101 -11.51 5.63 -56.59
N THR A 1102 -12.06 6.35 -57.56
CA THR A 1102 -13.34 6.01 -58.21
C THR A 1102 -13.15 5.37 -59.58
N THR A 1103 -11.91 5.15 -60.03
CA THR A 1103 -11.58 4.50 -61.30
C THR A 1103 -11.18 3.03 -61.07
N PRO A 1104 -11.47 2.11 -62.02
CA PRO A 1104 -11.10 0.70 -61.89
C PRO A 1104 -9.61 0.48 -61.61
N ALA A 1105 -8.72 1.23 -62.26
CA ALA A 1105 -7.27 1.11 -62.06
C ALA A 1105 -6.81 1.50 -60.64
N GLY A 1106 -7.43 2.53 -60.03
CA GLY A 1106 -7.12 2.91 -58.64
C GLY A 1106 -7.74 1.94 -57.62
N LEU A 1107 -8.92 1.40 -57.92
CA LEU A 1107 -9.56 0.37 -57.10
C LEU A 1107 -8.86 -0.99 -57.19
N LEU A 1108 -8.19 -1.31 -58.31
CA LEU A 1108 -7.39 -2.53 -58.45
C LEU A 1108 -6.20 -2.52 -57.48
N GLY A 1109 -5.52 -1.38 -57.32
CA GLY A 1109 -4.50 -1.21 -56.28
C GLY A 1109 -5.07 -1.48 -54.89
N LEU A 1110 -6.19 -0.83 -54.56
CA LEU A 1110 -6.89 -0.95 -53.27
C LEU A 1110 -7.37 -2.39 -52.97
N VAL A 1111 -7.92 -3.10 -53.97
CA VAL A 1111 -8.32 -4.51 -53.84
C VAL A 1111 -7.11 -5.41 -53.62
N ARG A 1112 -6.00 -5.20 -54.34
CA ARG A 1112 -4.77 -5.99 -54.17
C ARG A 1112 -4.05 -5.70 -52.86
N ASP A 1113 -4.03 -4.46 -52.40
CA ASP A 1113 -3.47 -4.09 -51.09
C ASP A 1113 -4.24 -4.77 -49.96
N HIS A 1114 -5.58 -4.73 -50.00
CA HIS A 1114 -6.40 -5.41 -49.01
C HIS A 1114 -6.31 -6.94 -49.12
N ALA A 1115 -6.26 -7.52 -50.32
CA ALA A 1115 -6.10 -8.95 -50.52
C ALA A 1115 -4.73 -9.46 -50.04
N ALA A 1116 -3.65 -8.74 -50.37
CA ALA A 1116 -2.30 -9.02 -49.87
C ALA A 1116 -2.27 -8.95 -48.35
N THR A 1117 -2.93 -7.94 -47.77
CA THR A 1117 -3.01 -7.83 -46.31
C THR A 1117 -3.78 -9.00 -45.69
N VAL A 1118 -4.90 -9.44 -46.26
CA VAL A 1118 -5.64 -10.60 -45.75
C VAL A 1118 -4.76 -11.86 -45.78
N LEU A 1119 -4.14 -12.16 -46.92
CA LEU A 1119 -3.25 -13.32 -47.12
C LEU A 1119 -1.90 -13.24 -46.36
N GLY A 1120 -1.56 -12.10 -45.76
CA GLY A 1120 -0.31 -11.92 -45.02
C GLY A 1120 0.92 -11.65 -45.90
N HIS A 1121 0.71 -11.23 -47.14
CA HIS A 1121 1.79 -10.82 -48.04
C HIS A 1121 2.22 -9.36 -47.79
N GLY A 1122 3.53 -9.10 -47.88
CA GLY A 1122 4.11 -7.78 -47.65
C GLY A 1122 3.88 -6.72 -48.75
N SER A 1123 3.18 -7.03 -49.84
CA SER A 1123 2.84 -6.05 -50.89
C SER A 1123 1.68 -6.51 -51.79
N ALA A 1124 0.92 -5.56 -52.35
CA ALA A 1124 -0.07 -5.82 -53.41
C ALA A 1124 0.51 -6.50 -54.66
N ALA A 1125 1.79 -6.31 -54.95
CA ALA A 1125 2.46 -6.92 -56.10
C ALA A 1125 2.51 -8.46 -56.00
N ALA A 1126 2.44 -9.02 -54.79
CA ALA A 1126 2.36 -10.46 -54.56
C ALA A 1126 0.99 -11.08 -54.92
N VAL A 1127 -0.06 -10.26 -55.04
CA VAL A 1127 -1.40 -10.70 -55.51
C VAL A 1127 -1.51 -10.44 -57.01
N PRO A 1128 -1.64 -11.48 -57.87
CA PRO A 1128 -1.83 -11.30 -59.30
C PRO A 1128 -3.17 -10.62 -59.63
N GLU A 1129 -3.22 -9.81 -60.68
CA GLU A 1129 -4.41 -9.03 -61.07
C GLU A 1129 -5.57 -9.90 -61.57
N THR A 1130 -5.24 -11.04 -62.19
CA THR A 1130 -6.17 -11.86 -62.99
C THR A 1130 -6.33 -13.30 -62.49
N HIS A 1131 -5.69 -13.68 -61.38
CA HIS A 1131 -5.85 -15.02 -60.80
C HIS A 1131 -7.06 -15.06 -59.87
N GLY A 1132 -7.73 -16.21 -59.79
CA GLY A 1132 -8.90 -16.38 -58.95
C GLY A 1132 -8.55 -16.27 -57.46
N PHE A 1133 -9.37 -15.58 -56.66
CA PHE A 1133 -9.13 -15.46 -55.21
C PHE A 1133 -8.92 -16.82 -54.53
N LEU A 1134 -9.72 -17.83 -54.90
CA LEU A 1134 -9.59 -19.21 -54.39
C LEU A 1134 -8.25 -19.88 -54.76
N GLU A 1135 -7.70 -19.56 -55.94
CA GLU A 1135 -6.44 -20.14 -56.44
C GLU A 1135 -5.21 -19.58 -55.70
N ILE A 1136 -5.33 -18.35 -55.20
CA ILE A 1136 -4.28 -17.65 -54.43
C ILE A 1136 -4.44 -17.80 -52.90
N GLY A 1137 -5.27 -18.75 -52.45
CA GLY A 1137 -5.39 -19.12 -51.04
C GLY A 1137 -6.52 -18.44 -50.26
N PHE A 1138 -7.52 -17.86 -50.92
CA PHE A 1138 -8.76 -17.48 -50.22
C PHE A 1138 -9.63 -18.69 -49.90
N ASP A 1139 -10.15 -18.69 -48.67
CA ASP A 1139 -11.21 -19.56 -48.18
C ASP A 1139 -12.46 -18.71 -47.86
N SER A 1140 -13.52 -19.32 -47.34
CA SER A 1140 -14.76 -18.60 -46.99
C SER A 1140 -14.55 -17.52 -45.90
N LEU A 1141 -13.52 -17.64 -45.08
CA LEU A 1141 -13.29 -16.77 -43.91
C LEU A 1141 -12.43 -15.55 -44.27
N THR A 1142 -11.36 -15.76 -45.06
CA THR A 1142 -10.57 -14.66 -45.67
C THR A 1142 -11.40 -13.87 -46.69
N ALA A 1143 -12.36 -14.50 -47.37
CA ALA A 1143 -13.35 -13.84 -48.22
C ALA A 1143 -14.16 -12.78 -47.46
N VAL A 1144 -14.68 -13.16 -46.28
CA VAL A 1144 -15.44 -12.28 -45.39
C VAL A 1144 -14.55 -11.15 -44.85
N GLU A 1145 -13.29 -11.43 -44.52
CA GLU A 1145 -12.33 -10.40 -44.09
C GLU A 1145 -12.09 -9.35 -45.19
N LEU A 1146 -11.81 -9.79 -46.43
CA LEU A 1146 -11.61 -8.88 -47.57
C LEU A 1146 -12.87 -8.04 -47.85
N ARG A 1147 -14.05 -8.68 -47.89
CA ARG A 1147 -15.35 -8.00 -48.04
C ARG A 1147 -15.55 -6.91 -46.99
N ASN A 1148 -15.29 -7.21 -45.71
CA ASN A 1148 -15.48 -6.26 -44.62
C ASN A 1148 -14.50 -5.07 -44.70
N ARG A 1149 -13.25 -5.32 -45.10
CA ARG A 1149 -12.24 -4.26 -45.29
C ARG A 1149 -12.60 -3.35 -46.47
N LEU A 1150 -13.02 -3.93 -47.59
CA LEU A 1150 -13.49 -3.17 -48.77
C LEU A 1150 -14.75 -2.37 -48.46
N ALA A 1151 -15.75 -2.95 -47.78
CA ALA A 1151 -16.96 -2.24 -47.37
C ALA A 1151 -16.65 -1.06 -46.43
N THR A 1152 -15.71 -1.23 -45.49
CA THR A 1152 -15.29 -0.18 -44.57
C THR A 1152 -14.63 1.00 -45.29
N VAL A 1153 -13.75 0.72 -46.26
CA VAL A 1153 -12.99 1.77 -46.97
C VAL A 1153 -13.81 2.44 -48.07
N THR A 1154 -14.69 1.70 -48.75
CA THR A 1154 -15.54 2.24 -49.83
C THR A 1154 -16.86 2.85 -49.35
N GLY A 1155 -17.33 2.47 -48.15
CA GLY A 1155 -18.68 2.81 -47.67
C GLY A 1155 -19.81 2.05 -48.38
N LEU A 1156 -19.50 1.12 -49.30
CA LEU A 1156 -20.47 0.31 -50.02
C LEU A 1156 -20.98 -0.85 -49.18
N ARG A 1157 -22.21 -1.28 -49.46
CA ARG A 1157 -22.75 -2.57 -48.99
C ARG A 1157 -22.39 -3.64 -50.01
N LEU A 1158 -21.57 -4.60 -49.61
CA LEU A 1158 -21.06 -5.67 -50.46
C LEU A 1158 -21.64 -7.03 -50.04
N PRO A 1159 -22.11 -7.88 -50.97
CA PRO A 1159 -22.71 -9.18 -50.64
C PRO A 1159 -21.66 -10.19 -50.12
N ALA A 1160 -22.10 -11.26 -49.46
CA ALA A 1160 -21.21 -12.34 -49.03
C ALA A 1160 -20.60 -13.10 -50.23
N THR A 1161 -21.30 -13.15 -51.36
CA THR A 1161 -20.87 -13.77 -52.62
C THR A 1161 -19.86 -12.95 -53.43
N LEU A 1162 -19.43 -11.78 -52.95
CA LEU A 1162 -18.60 -10.81 -53.68
C LEU A 1162 -17.42 -11.42 -54.44
N ILE A 1163 -16.64 -12.30 -53.80
CA ILE A 1163 -15.45 -12.93 -54.42
C ILE A 1163 -15.78 -14.14 -55.31
N PHE A 1164 -17.04 -14.56 -55.38
CA PHE A 1164 -17.52 -15.62 -56.27
C PHE A 1164 -18.16 -15.00 -57.52
N ASP A 1165 -18.93 -13.91 -57.33
CA ASP A 1165 -19.51 -13.12 -58.41
C ASP A 1165 -18.43 -12.34 -59.19
N HIS A 1166 -17.38 -11.90 -58.49
CA HIS A 1166 -16.22 -11.20 -59.03
C HIS A 1166 -14.92 -11.93 -58.63
N PRO A 1167 -14.57 -13.02 -59.32
CA PRO A 1167 -13.57 -13.99 -58.85
C PRO A 1167 -12.12 -13.52 -58.88
N THR A 1168 -11.83 -12.39 -59.52
CA THR A 1168 -10.47 -11.86 -59.76
C THR A 1168 -10.36 -10.40 -59.30
N PRO A 1169 -9.19 -9.94 -58.81
CA PRO A 1169 -9.00 -8.57 -58.33
C PRO A 1169 -9.40 -7.45 -59.32
N ASP A 1170 -9.15 -7.64 -60.61
CA ASP A 1170 -9.55 -6.72 -61.69
C ASP A 1170 -11.08 -6.56 -61.79
N ARG A 1171 -11.82 -7.68 -61.87
CA ARG A 1171 -13.30 -7.67 -61.94
C ARG A 1171 -13.95 -7.13 -60.68
N LEU A 1172 -13.34 -7.38 -59.52
CA LEU A 1172 -13.81 -6.81 -58.27
C LEU A 1172 -13.61 -5.28 -58.25
N ALA A 1173 -12.48 -4.78 -58.76
CA ALA A 1173 -12.24 -3.35 -58.90
C ALA A 1173 -13.18 -2.66 -59.90
N GLU A 1174 -13.51 -3.32 -61.02
CA GLU A 1174 -14.53 -2.85 -61.97
C GLU A 1174 -15.92 -2.75 -61.32
N HIS A 1175 -16.33 -3.78 -60.57
CA HIS A 1175 -17.61 -3.77 -59.84
C HIS A 1175 -17.69 -2.63 -58.81
N LEU A 1176 -16.64 -2.45 -58.00
CA LEU A 1176 -16.57 -1.35 -57.03
C LEU A 1176 -16.60 0.03 -57.72
N ALA A 1177 -15.98 0.17 -58.90
CA ALA A 1177 -16.02 1.41 -59.67
C ALA A 1177 -17.43 1.73 -60.18
N ALA A 1178 -18.18 0.73 -60.65
CA ALA A 1178 -19.57 0.89 -61.06
C ALA A 1178 -20.48 1.24 -59.89
N ALA A 1179 -20.28 0.61 -58.72
CA ALA A 1179 -21.06 0.86 -57.52
C ALA A 1179 -20.80 2.23 -56.87
N LEU A 1180 -19.57 2.76 -56.96
CA LEU A 1180 -19.22 4.11 -56.47
C LEU A 1180 -19.65 5.24 -57.42
N ASN A 1181 -19.86 4.94 -58.71
CA ASN A 1181 -20.30 5.91 -59.72
C ASN A 1181 -21.62 5.46 -60.38
N PRO A 1182 -22.75 5.40 -59.64
CA PRO A 1182 -24.04 5.03 -60.23
C PRO A 1182 -24.44 6.06 -61.29
N VAL A 1183 -24.39 5.65 -62.56
CA VAL A 1183 -24.96 6.43 -63.67
C VAL A 1183 -26.47 6.49 -63.48
N PRO A 1184 -27.12 7.68 -63.52
CA PRO A 1184 -28.57 7.76 -63.42
C PRO A 1184 -29.21 7.15 -64.67
N GLU A 1185 -29.67 5.91 -64.57
CA GLU A 1185 -30.46 5.29 -65.64
C GLU A 1185 -31.75 6.07 -65.87
N GLN A 1186 -31.93 6.52 -67.12
CA GLN A 1186 -33.24 6.96 -67.59
C GLN A 1186 -34.18 5.76 -67.62
N VAL A 1187 -35.39 5.94 -67.09
CA VAL A 1187 -36.48 4.96 -67.21
C VAL A 1187 -36.75 4.71 -68.70
N THR A 1188 -36.28 3.58 -69.21
CA THR A 1188 -36.64 3.05 -70.53
C THR A 1188 -37.12 1.61 -70.36
N ALA A 1189 -38.25 1.30 -71.01
CA ALA A 1189 -39.04 0.13 -70.68
C ALA A 1189 -38.35 -1.19 -71.06
N VAL A 1190 -38.45 -2.18 -70.16
CA VAL A 1190 -37.99 -3.56 -70.37
C VAL A 1190 -38.78 -4.23 -71.51
N PRO A 1191 -38.13 -4.70 -72.59
CA PRO A 1191 -38.74 -5.64 -73.52
C PRO A 1191 -38.66 -7.08 -72.95
N PRO A 1192 -39.61 -7.97 -73.28
CA PRO A 1192 -39.69 -9.30 -72.67
C PRO A 1192 -38.54 -10.22 -73.13
N PRO A 1193 -38.07 -11.15 -72.27
CA PRO A 1193 -36.98 -12.05 -72.61
C PRO A 1193 -37.41 -13.07 -73.68
N ARG A 1194 -36.52 -13.31 -74.65
CA ARG A 1194 -36.52 -14.52 -75.48
C ARG A 1194 -35.26 -15.35 -75.20
N PRO A 1195 -35.35 -16.68 -75.29
CA PRO A 1195 -34.37 -17.57 -74.66
C PRO A 1195 -33.09 -17.70 -75.48
N ALA A 1196 -31.95 -17.67 -74.81
CA ALA A 1196 -30.67 -18.07 -75.38
C ALA A 1196 -30.55 -19.61 -75.39
N VAL A 1197 -30.14 -20.16 -76.53
CA VAL A 1197 -29.91 -21.60 -76.73
C VAL A 1197 -28.58 -22.00 -76.12
N LEU A 1198 -28.56 -23.14 -75.41
CA LEU A 1198 -27.34 -23.82 -75.00
C LEU A 1198 -26.87 -24.74 -76.14
N ASP A 1199 -25.64 -24.53 -76.61
CA ASP A 1199 -24.96 -25.49 -77.49
C ASP A 1199 -24.06 -26.43 -76.67
N GLY A 1200 -24.27 -27.74 -76.84
CA GLY A 1200 -23.13 -28.67 -76.96
C GLY A 1200 -22.55 -29.37 -75.72
N ALA A 1201 -23.36 -30.08 -74.94
CA ALA A 1201 -22.95 -31.35 -74.30
C ALA A 1201 -24.18 -32.27 -74.13
N SER A 1202 -24.06 -33.56 -74.45
CA SER A 1202 -25.22 -34.47 -74.62
C SER A 1202 -25.72 -35.08 -73.32
N ALA A 1203 -27.04 -35.33 -73.25
CA ALA A 1203 -27.71 -35.91 -72.10
C ALA A 1203 -27.23 -37.33 -71.73
N ASP A 1204 -26.61 -38.05 -72.68
CA ASP A 1204 -26.14 -39.43 -72.49
C ASP A 1204 -24.96 -39.53 -71.49
N GLU A 1205 -24.12 -38.49 -71.38
CA GLU A 1205 -23.01 -38.48 -70.41
C GLU A 1205 -23.49 -38.23 -68.97
N VAL A 1206 -24.58 -37.47 -68.81
CA VAL A 1206 -25.17 -37.17 -67.48
C VAL A 1206 -25.89 -38.40 -66.91
N PHE A 1207 -26.62 -39.15 -67.75
CA PHE A 1207 -27.26 -40.39 -67.30
C PHE A 1207 -26.24 -41.48 -66.93
N ALA A 1208 -25.12 -41.61 -67.67
CA ALA A 1208 -24.06 -42.56 -67.34
C ALA A 1208 -23.36 -42.27 -65.99
N PHE A 1209 -23.34 -41.00 -65.54
CA PHE A 1209 -22.77 -40.63 -64.24
C PHE A 1209 -23.74 -40.93 -63.07
N ILE A 1210 -25.05 -40.69 -63.27
CA ILE A 1210 -26.08 -40.90 -62.24
C ILE A 1210 -26.32 -42.39 -61.99
N ASP A 1211 -26.36 -43.23 -63.04
CA ASP A 1211 -26.57 -44.67 -62.91
C ASP A 1211 -25.38 -45.37 -62.20
N LYS A 1212 -24.18 -44.77 -62.27
CA LYS A 1212 -22.97 -45.23 -61.59
C LYS A 1212 -22.95 -44.93 -60.07
N GLN A 1213 -23.81 -44.04 -59.59
CA GLN A 1213 -23.88 -43.65 -58.16
C GLN A 1213 -25.12 -44.18 -57.43
N LEU A 1214 -26.19 -44.57 -58.13
CA LEU A 1214 -27.42 -45.08 -57.52
C LEU A 1214 -27.66 -46.60 -57.74
N GLY A 1215 -26.71 -47.29 -58.37
CA GLY A 1215 -26.81 -48.71 -58.76
C GLY A 1215 -26.14 -49.74 -57.84
N ARG A 1216 -26.83 -50.11 -56.75
CA ARG A 1216 -26.68 -51.39 -55.99
C ARG A 1216 -25.40 -51.64 -55.18
N ALA A 1217 -25.51 -51.32 -53.88
CA ALA A 1217 -25.15 -52.26 -52.82
C ALA A 1217 -26.43 -52.78 -52.12
N ASN A 1218 -27.30 -53.41 -52.90
CA ASN A 1218 -28.34 -54.30 -52.36
C ASN A 1218 -28.59 -55.46 -53.35
N GLY A 1219 -27.54 -56.26 -53.53
CA GLY A 1219 -27.68 -57.65 -53.95
C GLY A 1219 -27.74 -58.52 -52.70
N ASN A 1220 -28.91 -58.66 -52.08
CA ASN A 1220 -29.13 -59.80 -51.19
C ASN A 1220 -29.46 -61.01 -52.05
N GLY A 1221 -28.68 -62.09 -51.91
CA GLY A 1221 -28.52 -63.11 -52.94
C GLY A 1221 -28.50 -64.57 -52.46
N SER A 1222 -29.69 -65.17 -52.52
CA SER A 1222 -30.11 -66.57 -52.29
C SER A 1222 -30.07 -67.03 -50.85
N ASP A 1223 -31.15 -66.76 -50.12
CA ASP A 1223 -32.45 -66.25 -50.63
C ASP A 1223 -32.47 -64.74 -51.02
N SER A 1224 -32.58 -64.28 -52.29
CA SER A 1224 -32.72 -64.91 -53.65
C SER A 1224 -31.61 -64.42 -54.64
N ARG A 1225 -30.83 -65.31 -55.29
CA ARG A 1225 -29.40 -65.12 -55.71
C ARG A 1225 -29.04 -63.89 -56.55
#